data_AF-A0A1F7JLP8-F1
#
_entry.id   AF-A0A1F7JLP8-F1
#
_cell.length_a   1.000
_cell.length_b   1.000
_cell.length_c   1.000
_cell.angle_alpha   90.00
_cell.angle_beta   90.00
_cell.angle_gamma   90.00
#
_symmetry.space_group_name_H-M   'P 1'
#
loop_
_entity.id
_entity.type
_entity.pdbx_description
1 polymer ?
#
loop_
_entity_poly.entity_id
_entity_poly.type
_entity_poly.pdbx_seq_one_letter_code
_entity_poly.pdbx_strand_id
1 'polypeptide(L)'
;GWDSRNLIIPVFDNKDCVNFRLRSDPTYPNSKSALYSIPGRGRHRLFNTEVLKTKPKDVIICEGEWDCMLLDQLGYNAVTSTGGCASFKNDWIPYFKEAEKVSICFDNDKGKNWDNPGQDNSVKLVEEFKKQGINAVNVKLPDPDVNSDKVDITDYFIKLGKTKEEFGKLLDQTNIVKRIIEGIKKEKLEKYQAIQPQNNREMGVYAPQNWPEIDKKDLINVLGVTIKKDDVIKQITFLSGILTYTEQDQINLMFNSPSSSGKSYIALETISLFPQEDVYQVGYASPTAFWYSYSKYDEERDLKIVDLERKIIVFLDMPYFELLEKIRSLLSKDEKEIFIRVTNRSKRGENRADNICVRGFPTVIFASASFQLDEQELTRFILLSPQTDKEKIDLAVEEAALKVSNYSKYLEKINSIPERQDLIHRIIDIKNSGIKEIIIPDHNLLLEMFRARYEDTKPRHARDIKRVAALAKGYALLNLWTRKRVGDDIEVKNEDLQNAFALWDEIYIPQELGLPPFVYEVYEKVIWTTFKNKGSGLERKDIQKKFIQVYHNQLPDWKLRKEYISMLNASGIIYEEDHPTDKRIQLIFPVLDPQDKKAIKRVRIHPQFPISPEAESVSKDINKKANNENTELSKYATKDNNFLIAESIRLRQKLAKSPEDKQIQLELEELVTEGQRRKIPNEMTGILEDASYSEGLDPENELSF
;
A
#
# COMPACT_ATOMS: atom_id res chain seq x y z
N GLY A 1 -17.73 -58.69 -3.12
CA GLY A 1 -17.65 -59.99 -3.82
C GLY A 1 -16.37 -60.06 -4.61
N TRP A 2 -16.06 -61.21 -5.21
CA TRP A 2 -14.85 -61.44 -5.98
C TRP A 2 -15.23 -62.24 -7.23
N ASP A 3 -14.91 -61.76 -8.43
CA ASP A 3 -14.81 -62.64 -9.61
C ASP A 3 -13.36 -63.11 -9.77
N SER A 4 -13.10 -63.96 -10.77
CA SER A 4 -11.77 -64.54 -10.99
C SER A 4 -10.63 -63.53 -11.22
N ARG A 5 -10.90 -62.23 -11.39
CA ARG A 5 -9.87 -61.19 -11.64
C ARG A 5 -10.11 -59.86 -10.90
N ASN A 6 -11.28 -59.63 -10.33
CA ASN A 6 -11.68 -58.33 -9.79
C ASN A 6 -12.45 -58.46 -8.48
N LEU A 7 -12.16 -57.53 -7.57
CA LEU A 7 -13.01 -57.22 -6.44
C LEU A 7 -14.24 -56.46 -6.95
N ILE A 8 -15.42 -56.89 -6.48
CA ILE A 8 -16.72 -56.41 -6.94
C ILE A 8 -17.48 -55.77 -5.79
N ILE A 9 -17.86 -54.51 -5.97
CA ILE A 9 -18.71 -53.74 -5.06
C ILE A 9 -20.06 -53.47 -5.75
N PRO A 10 -21.17 -54.08 -5.31
CA PRO A 10 -22.48 -53.81 -5.87
C PRO A 10 -22.96 -52.40 -5.48
N VAL A 11 -23.55 -51.69 -6.43
CA VAL A 11 -24.19 -50.38 -6.20
C VAL A 11 -25.69 -50.57 -6.33
N PHE A 12 -26.40 -50.23 -5.27
CA PHE A 12 -27.86 -50.34 -5.19
C PHE A 12 -28.55 -48.99 -5.36
N ASP A 13 -29.76 -49.03 -5.88
CA ASP A 13 -30.69 -47.90 -5.94
C ASP A 13 -32.09 -48.46 -5.69
N ASN A 14 -32.76 -48.00 -4.63
CA ASN A 14 -34.07 -48.50 -4.19
C ASN A 14 -34.17 -50.06 -4.10
N LYS A 15 -33.12 -50.71 -3.59
CA LYS A 15 -32.95 -52.19 -3.44
C LYS A 15 -32.60 -52.95 -4.73
N ASP A 16 -32.62 -52.30 -5.90
CA ASP A 16 -32.18 -52.92 -7.14
C ASP A 16 -30.66 -52.78 -7.30
N CYS A 17 -29.98 -53.88 -7.65
CA CYS A 17 -28.55 -53.83 -7.99
C CYS A 17 -28.40 -53.28 -9.40
N VAL A 18 -27.93 -52.03 -9.49
CA VAL A 18 -27.98 -51.23 -10.70
C VAL A 18 -26.61 -50.99 -11.34
N ASN A 19 -25.52 -51.31 -10.65
CA ASN A 19 -24.17 -51.33 -11.20
C ASN A 19 -23.24 -52.20 -10.33
N PHE A 20 -22.09 -52.57 -10.87
CA PHE A 20 -20.98 -53.14 -10.12
C PHE A 20 -19.75 -52.26 -10.34
N ARG A 21 -19.11 -51.85 -9.24
CA ARG A 21 -17.80 -51.19 -9.24
C ARG A 21 -16.75 -52.28 -9.11
N LEU A 22 -15.88 -52.37 -10.11
CA LEU A 22 -14.88 -53.40 -10.28
C LEU A 22 -13.50 -52.79 -10.01
N ARG A 23 -12.67 -53.49 -9.25
CA ARG A 23 -11.25 -53.16 -9.06
C ARG A 23 -10.44 -54.40 -9.36
N SER A 24 -9.37 -54.28 -10.13
CA SER A 24 -8.48 -55.42 -10.37
C SER A 24 -7.97 -55.95 -9.04
N ASP A 25 -8.00 -57.28 -8.90
CA ASP A 25 -7.52 -57.93 -7.69
C ASP A 25 -6.03 -57.59 -7.47
N PRO A 26 -5.69 -56.98 -6.32
CA PRO A 26 -4.35 -56.47 -6.06
C PRO A 26 -3.29 -57.59 -5.97
N THR A 27 -3.69 -58.86 -5.84
CA THR A 27 -2.77 -60.01 -5.81
C THR A 27 -2.19 -60.37 -7.18
N TYR A 28 -2.77 -59.85 -8.28
CA TYR A 28 -2.25 -60.09 -9.62
C TYR A 28 -1.14 -59.09 -10.02
N PRO A 29 -0.11 -59.55 -10.77
CA PRO A 29 0.88 -58.65 -11.37
C PRO A 29 0.19 -57.69 -12.36
N ASN A 30 0.57 -56.41 -12.31
CA ASN A 30 -0.01 -55.30 -13.10
C ASN A 30 -1.49 -54.96 -12.81
N SER A 31 -1.96 -55.22 -11.58
CA SER A 31 -3.30 -54.80 -11.14
C SER A 31 -3.47 -53.27 -11.20
N LYS A 32 -4.60 -52.81 -11.75
CA LYS A 32 -4.97 -51.40 -11.73
C LYS A 32 -5.60 -51.06 -10.38
N SER A 33 -5.13 -49.98 -9.75
CA SER A 33 -5.68 -49.51 -8.47
C SER A 33 -7.05 -48.83 -8.61
N ALA A 34 -7.39 -48.33 -9.80
CA ALA A 34 -8.60 -47.57 -10.05
C ALA A 34 -9.86 -48.45 -10.12
N LEU A 35 -10.95 -47.99 -9.51
CA LEU A 35 -12.29 -48.55 -9.66
C LEU A 35 -12.91 -48.16 -11.01
N TYR A 36 -13.55 -49.12 -11.68
CA TYR A 36 -14.29 -48.88 -12.91
C TYR A 36 -15.69 -49.49 -12.87
N SER A 37 -16.59 -48.97 -13.69
CA SER A 37 -17.98 -49.46 -13.77
C SER A 37 -18.17 -50.39 -14.97
N ILE A 38 -19.24 -51.19 -14.92
CA ILE A 38 -19.71 -51.90 -16.10
C ILE A 38 -20.06 -50.87 -17.19
N PRO A 39 -19.61 -51.07 -18.45
CA PRO A 39 -19.96 -50.19 -19.56
C PRO A 39 -21.47 -49.93 -19.65
N GLY A 40 -21.85 -48.66 -19.82
CA GLY A 40 -23.25 -48.24 -19.88
C GLY A 40 -23.97 -48.09 -18.52
N ARG A 41 -23.34 -48.51 -17.40
CA ARG A 41 -23.94 -48.42 -16.05
C ARG A 41 -23.25 -47.42 -15.11
N GLY A 42 -22.27 -46.68 -15.60
CA GLY A 42 -21.43 -45.74 -14.84
C GLY A 42 -22.07 -44.41 -14.39
N ARG A 43 -23.40 -44.35 -14.22
CA ARG A 43 -24.05 -43.14 -13.68
C ARG A 43 -23.66 -42.94 -12.20
N HIS A 44 -23.27 -41.72 -11.83
CA HIS A 44 -22.96 -41.37 -10.44
C HIS A 44 -24.19 -41.54 -9.54
N ARG A 45 -24.00 -42.27 -8.43
CA ARG A 45 -24.99 -42.57 -7.40
C ARG A 45 -24.41 -42.29 -6.01
N LEU A 46 -25.29 -42.12 -5.04
CA LEU A 46 -24.90 -42.10 -3.64
C LEU A 46 -24.81 -43.55 -3.16
N PHE A 47 -23.67 -43.94 -2.62
CA PHE A 47 -23.39 -45.27 -2.10
C PHE A 47 -23.69 -45.32 -0.59
N ASN A 48 -24.10 -46.50 -0.11
CA ASN A 48 -24.52 -46.76 1.27
C ASN A 48 -25.73 -45.93 1.77
N THR A 49 -26.69 -45.63 0.88
CA THR A 49 -27.87 -44.81 1.20
C THR A 49 -28.79 -45.37 2.27
N GLU A 50 -28.76 -46.69 2.52
CA GLU A 50 -29.60 -47.33 3.54
C GLU A 50 -29.30 -46.77 4.95
N VAL A 51 -28.05 -46.37 5.20
CA VAL A 51 -27.66 -45.72 6.46
C VAL A 51 -28.42 -44.42 6.68
N LEU A 52 -28.74 -43.65 5.64
CA LEU A 52 -29.51 -42.41 5.80
C LEU A 52 -30.97 -42.67 6.20
N LYS A 53 -31.52 -43.84 5.84
CA LYS A 53 -32.89 -44.23 6.19
C LYS A 53 -33.06 -44.53 7.68
N THR A 54 -31.98 -44.84 8.39
CA THR A 54 -32.00 -45.05 9.85
C THR A 54 -32.05 -43.74 10.64
N LYS A 55 -32.03 -42.59 9.95
CA LYS A 55 -32.00 -41.23 10.52
C LYS A 55 -30.86 -41.04 11.54
N PRO A 56 -29.61 -41.28 11.12
CA PRO A 56 -28.45 -41.13 12.00
C PRO A 56 -28.23 -39.68 12.40
N LYS A 57 -27.80 -39.47 13.65
CA LYS A 57 -27.44 -38.13 14.16
C LYS A 57 -26.19 -37.57 13.49
N ASP A 58 -25.16 -38.40 13.34
CA ASP A 58 -23.90 -38.05 12.70
C ASP A 58 -23.74 -38.86 11.41
N VAL A 59 -23.44 -38.17 10.31
CA VAL A 59 -23.15 -38.79 8.99
C VAL A 59 -21.80 -38.32 8.48
N ILE A 60 -21.02 -39.23 7.91
CA ILE A 60 -19.73 -38.94 7.28
C ILE A 60 -19.85 -39.07 5.77
N ILE A 61 -19.41 -38.05 5.03
CA ILE A 61 -19.26 -38.12 3.57
C ILE A 61 -17.78 -38.27 3.26
N CYS A 62 -17.41 -39.38 2.63
CA CYS A 62 -16.03 -39.71 2.26
C CYS A 62 -15.85 -39.74 0.74
N GLU A 63 -14.60 -39.74 0.26
CA GLU A 63 -14.30 -39.57 -1.16
C GLU A 63 -14.60 -40.82 -2.01
N GLY A 64 -14.31 -42.02 -1.49
CA GLY A 64 -14.44 -43.28 -2.25
C GLY A 64 -15.23 -44.39 -1.55
N GLU A 65 -15.64 -45.38 -2.34
CA GLU A 65 -16.44 -46.52 -1.85
C GLU A 65 -15.68 -47.40 -0.84
N TRP A 66 -14.36 -47.50 -0.95
CA TRP A 66 -13.53 -48.24 -0.01
C TRP A 66 -13.49 -47.58 1.38
N ASP A 67 -13.30 -46.27 1.44
CA ASP A 67 -13.31 -45.51 2.68
C ASP A 67 -14.69 -45.59 3.35
N CYS A 68 -15.75 -45.52 2.54
CA CYS A 68 -17.12 -45.66 3.02
C CYS A 68 -17.35 -47.02 3.68
N MET A 69 -16.91 -48.11 3.05
CA MET A 69 -17.03 -49.46 3.60
C MET A 69 -16.19 -49.65 4.87
N LEU A 70 -14.97 -49.08 4.91
CA LEU A 70 -14.12 -49.14 6.09
C LEU A 70 -14.75 -48.41 7.29
N LEU A 71 -15.27 -47.19 7.07
CA LEU A 71 -15.96 -46.42 8.12
C LEU A 71 -17.23 -47.14 8.61
N ASP A 72 -18.01 -47.74 7.71
CA ASP A 72 -19.18 -48.54 8.02
C ASP A 72 -18.82 -49.77 8.89
N GLN A 73 -17.75 -50.49 8.54
CA GLN A 73 -17.21 -51.60 9.35
C GLN A 73 -16.72 -51.15 10.73
N LEU A 74 -16.19 -49.93 10.84
CA LEU A 74 -15.82 -49.32 12.10
C LEU A 74 -17.03 -48.78 12.89
N GLY A 75 -18.25 -48.90 12.36
CA GLY A 75 -19.50 -48.50 13.02
C GLY A 75 -19.84 -47.02 12.89
N TYR A 76 -19.28 -46.33 11.89
CA TYR A 76 -19.71 -44.97 11.52
C TYR A 76 -20.78 -45.01 10.44
N ASN A 77 -21.67 -44.03 10.46
CA ASN A 77 -22.64 -43.84 9.40
C ASN A 77 -21.99 -43.10 8.22
N ALA A 78 -21.46 -43.83 7.24
CA ALA A 78 -20.72 -43.25 6.12
C ALA A 78 -21.45 -43.42 4.78
N VAL A 79 -21.32 -42.41 3.91
CA VAL A 79 -21.80 -42.42 2.53
C VAL A 79 -20.75 -41.81 1.59
N THR A 80 -20.85 -42.09 0.29
CA THR A 80 -19.97 -41.50 -0.72
C THR A 80 -20.62 -41.42 -2.10
N SER A 81 -20.07 -40.60 -3.01
CA SER A 81 -20.46 -40.58 -4.42
C SER A 81 -19.61 -41.59 -5.21
N THR A 82 -20.23 -42.40 -6.07
CA THR A 82 -19.52 -43.43 -6.87
C THR A 82 -18.58 -42.88 -7.96
N GLY A 83 -18.32 -41.58 -8.00
CA GLY A 83 -17.38 -40.91 -8.91
C GLY A 83 -16.37 -39.98 -8.25
N GLY A 84 -16.20 -40.04 -6.92
CA GLY A 84 -15.26 -39.21 -6.18
C GLY A 84 -15.82 -37.88 -5.69
N CYS A 85 -14.95 -37.05 -5.12
CA CYS A 85 -15.31 -35.80 -4.44
C CYS A 85 -16.05 -34.77 -5.33
N ALA A 86 -15.74 -34.74 -6.63
CA ALA A 86 -16.35 -33.81 -7.60
C ALA A 86 -17.70 -34.28 -8.16
N SER A 87 -18.13 -35.53 -7.92
CA SER A 87 -19.37 -36.08 -8.48
C SER A 87 -20.57 -36.03 -7.54
N PHE A 88 -20.44 -35.38 -6.38
CA PHE A 88 -21.55 -35.20 -5.45
C PHE A 88 -22.62 -34.28 -6.04
N LYS A 89 -23.88 -34.71 -6.05
CA LYS A 89 -25.00 -33.94 -6.62
C LYS A 89 -25.80 -33.24 -5.53
N ASN A 90 -26.16 -31.98 -5.77
CA ASN A 90 -26.97 -31.19 -4.84
C ASN A 90 -28.34 -31.82 -4.54
N ASP A 91 -28.90 -32.58 -5.48
CA ASP A 91 -30.18 -33.30 -5.31
C ASP A 91 -30.12 -34.38 -4.22
N TRP A 92 -28.93 -34.75 -3.75
CA TRP A 92 -28.77 -35.71 -2.64
C TRP A 92 -28.76 -35.05 -1.26
N ILE A 93 -28.50 -33.74 -1.16
CA ILE A 93 -28.45 -33.00 0.11
C ILE A 93 -29.75 -33.16 0.93
N PRO A 94 -30.96 -33.17 0.33
CA PRO A 94 -32.19 -33.40 1.07
C PRO A 94 -32.24 -34.72 1.86
N TYR A 95 -31.47 -35.75 1.49
CA TYR A 95 -31.42 -37.02 2.20
C TYR A 95 -30.73 -36.93 3.58
N PHE A 96 -30.08 -35.82 3.89
CA PHE A 96 -29.32 -35.60 5.11
C PHE A 96 -30.03 -34.66 6.11
N LYS A 97 -31.27 -34.23 5.81
CA LYS A 97 -32.01 -33.25 6.64
C LYS A 97 -32.21 -33.69 8.09
N GLU A 98 -32.25 -34.99 8.34
CA GLU A 98 -32.46 -35.56 9.68
C GLU A 98 -31.15 -35.69 10.48
N ALA A 99 -29.99 -35.47 9.87
CA ALA A 99 -28.70 -35.52 10.56
C ALA A 99 -28.45 -34.24 11.36
N GLU A 100 -28.08 -34.38 12.62
CA GLU A 100 -27.64 -33.27 13.48
C GLU A 100 -26.26 -32.73 13.04
N LYS A 101 -25.43 -33.58 12.42
CA LYS A 101 -24.10 -33.23 11.91
C LYS A 101 -23.72 -34.06 10.68
N VAL A 102 -23.22 -33.36 9.66
CA VAL A 102 -22.62 -33.97 8.47
C VAL A 102 -21.13 -33.63 8.43
N SER A 103 -20.27 -34.63 8.53
CA SER A 103 -18.81 -34.47 8.48
C SER A 103 -18.29 -34.85 7.10
N ILE A 104 -17.69 -33.92 6.39
CA ILE A 104 -17.15 -34.14 5.04
C ILE A 104 -15.65 -34.38 5.17
N CYS A 105 -15.21 -35.59 4.86
CA CYS A 105 -13.84 -36.06 5.04
C CYS A 105 -13.34 -36.62 3.70
N PHE A 106 -12.89 -35.73 2.81
CA PHE A 106 -12.24 -36.10 1.56
C PHE A 106 -10.74 -36.20 1.72
N ASP A 107 -10.10 -36.76 0.70
CA ASP A 107 -8.67 -37.04 0.73
C ASP A 107 -7.87 -35.74 0.85
N ASN A 108 -6.68 -35.85 1.44
CA ASN A 108 -5.78 -34.73 1.60
C ASN A 108 -4.58 -34.90 0.66
N ASP A 109 -4.63 -34.19 -0.48
CA ASP A 109 -3.65 -34.28 -1.57
C ASP A 109 -2.62 -33.13 -1.51
N LYS A 110 -1.36 -33.41 -1.91
CA LYS A 110 -0.38 -32.38 -2.32
C LYS A 110 -0.46 -32.21 -3.84
N GLY A 111 -1.30 -31.30 -4.34
CA GLY A 111 -1.41 -31.08 -5.79
C GLY A 111 -0.12 -30.53 -6.41
N LYS A 112 0.06 -30.78 -7.72
CA LYS A 112 1.27 -30.40 -8.49
C LYS A 112 1.51 -28.87 -8.58
N ASN A 113 0.54 -28.05 -8.19
CA ASN A 113 0.57 -26.57 -8.23
C ASN A 113 0.16 -25.91 -6.89
N TRP A 114 0.36 -26.58 -5.74
CA TRP A 114 -0.15 -26.12 -4.43
C TRP A 114 -1.68 -26.17 -4.27
N ASP A 115 -2.41 -26.71 -5.25
CA ASP A 115 -3.86 -26.96 -5.20
C ASP A 115 -4.18 -28.22 -4.37
N ASN A 116 -5.30 -28.22 -3.63
CA ASN A 116 -5.79 -29.39 -2.89
C ASN A 116 -7.26 -29.69 -3.26
N PRO A 117 -7.49 -30.39 -4.39
CA PRO A 117 -8.82 -30.53 -4.97
C PRO A 117 -9.80 -31.25 -4.04
N GLY A 118 -9.34 -32.23 -3.25
CA GLY A 118 -10.16 -32.88 -2.22
C GLY A 118 -10.68 -31.88 -1.19
N GLN A 119 -9.80 -31.04 -0.63
CA GLN A 119 -10.18 -30.04 0.36
C GLN A 119 -11.03 -28.90 -0.22
N ASP A 120 -10.72 -28.46 -1.45
CA ASP A 120 -11.53 -27.44 -2.14
C ASP A 120 -12.97 -27.93 -2.40
N ASN A 121 -13.13 -29.21 -2.75
CA ASN A 121 -14.45 -29.83 -2.92
C ASN A 121 -15.16 -30.04 -1.57
N SER A 122 -14.44 -30.39 -0.50
CA SER A 122 -15.03 -30.47 0.84
C SER A 122 -15.59 -29.12 1.30
N VAL A 123 -14.83 -28.03 1.12
CA VAL A 123 -15.28 -26.68 1.50
C VAL A 123 -16.53 -26.28 0.73
N LYS A 124 -16.54 -26.49 -0.60
CA LYS A 124 -17.72 -26.23 -1.43
C LYS A 124 -18.94 -27.03 -0.96
N LEU A 125 -18.77 -28.31 -0.68
CA LEU A 125 -19.88 -29.16 -0.27
C LEU A 125 -20.40 -28.76 1.12
N VAL A 126 -19.53 -28.39 2.07
CA VAL A 126 -19.95 -27.85 3.37
C VAL A 126 -20.82 -26.60 3.21
N GLU A 127 -20.46 -25.70 2.28
CA GLU A 127 -21.25 -24.51 2.00
C GLU A 127 -22.62 -24.84 1.42
N GLU A 128 -22.73 -25.81 0.50
CA GLU A 128 -24.01 -26.25 -0.06
C GLU A 128 -24.94 -26.86 0.99
N PHE A 129 -24.41 -27.67 1.90
CA PHE A 129 -25.19 -28.20 3.03
C PHE A 129 -25.69 -27.09 3.97
N LYS A 130 -24.83 -26.11 4.28
CA LYS A 130 -25.20 -24.96 5.12
C LYS A 130 -26.26 -24.07 4.48
N LYS A 131 -26.24 -23.88 3.15
CA LYS A 131 -27.28 -23.15 2.42
C LYS A 131 -28.66 -23.78 2.60
N GLN A 132 -28.73 -25.10 2.81
CA GLN A 132 -29.96 -25.84 3.06
C GLN A 132 -30.29 -26.00 4.56
N GLY A 133 -29.58 -25.29 5.44
CA GLY A 133 -29.81 -25.32 6.88
C GLY A 133 -29.27 -26.57 7.59
N ILE A 134 -28.47 -27.39 6.90
CA ILE A 134 -27.89 -28.61 7.49
C ILE A 134 -26.51 -28.28 8.07
N ASN A 135 -26.26 -28.74 9.29
CA ASN A 135 -24.98 -28.52 9.97
C ASN A 135 -23.89 -29.42 9.37
N ALA A 136 -23.09 -28.87 8.46
CA ALA A 136 -21.95 -29.56 7.87
C ALA A 136 -20.60 -28.97 8.31
N VAL A 137 -19.59 -29.83 8.44
CA VAL A 137 -18.20 -29.49 8.80
C VAL A 137 -17.21 -30.19 7.88
N ASN A 138 -16.11 -29.50 7.52
CA ASN A 138 -15.01 -30.10 6.77
C ASN A 138 -14.02 -30.70 7.76
N VAL A 139 -13.75 -31.99 7.64
CA VAL A 139 -12.80 -32.73 8.48
C VAL A 139 -11.55 -33.00 7.65
N LYS A 140 -10.43 -32.43 8.08
CA LYS A 140 -9.16 -32.54 7.36
C LYS A 140 -8.33 -33.69 7.93
N LEU A 141 -7.96 -34.65 7.08
CA LEU A 141 -6.96 -35.68 7.40
C LEU A 141 -5.55 -35.07 7.57
N PRO A 142 -4.61 -35.75 8.25
CA PRO A 142 -3.22 -35.28 8.37
C PRO A 142 -2.60 -34.96 7.01
N ASP A 143 -1.66 -34.03 6.97
CA ASP A 143 -0.92 -33.74 5.74
C ASP A 143 -0.06 -34.95 5.35
N PRO A 144 0.00 -35.30 4.05
CA PRO A 144 0.82 -36.42 3.60
C PRO A 144 2.30 -36.18 3.93
N ASP A 145 3.00 -37.26 4.30
CA ASP A 145 4.44 -37.22 4.57
C ASP A 145 5.26 -37.07 3.26
N VAL A 146 6.59 -37.00 3.33
CA VAL A 146 7.48 -36.82 2.16
C VAL A 146 7.35 -37.99 1.16
N ASN A 147 6.92 -39.16 1.61
CA ASN A 147 6.82 -40.39 0.81
C ASN A 147 5.41 -40.70 0.28
N SER A 148 4.43 -39.81 0.48
CA SER A 148 3.08 -39.95 -0.06
C SER A 148 2.60 -38.64 -0.66
N ASP A 149 1.90 -38.69 -1.78
CA ASP A 149 1.31 -37.49 -2.41
C ASP A 149 -0.12 -37.23 -1.92
N LYS A 150 -0.71 -38.17 -1.16
CA LYS A 150 -2.11 -38.19 -0.73
C LYS A 150 -2.26 -38.96 0.58
N VAL A 151 -3.21 -38.54 1.42
CA VAL A 151 -3.73 -39.33 2.56
C VAL A 151 -5.23 -39.49 2.38
N ASP A 152 -5.70 -40.72 2.24
CA ASP A 152 -7.11 -41.09 2.30
C ASP A 152 -7.48 -41.71 3.67
N ILE A 153 -8.76 -41.99 3.91
CA ILE A 153 -9.22 -42.55 5.19
C ILE A 153 -8.62 -43.94 5.42
N THR A 154 -8.52 -44.74 4.37
CA THR A 154 -7.91 -46.07 4.44
C THR A 154 -6.45 -45.98 4.90
N ASP A 155 -5.67 -45.05 4.36
CA ASP A 155 -4.29 -44.76 4.73
C ASP A 155 -4.18 -44.25 6.17
N TYR A 156 -5.14 -43.45 6.63
CA TYR A 156 -5.19 -42.98 8.02
C TYR A 156 -5.25 -44.14 9.02
N PHE A 157 -6.07 -45.15 8.77
CA PHE A 157 -6.17 -46.31 9.66
C PHE A 157 -5.05 -47.33 9.44
N ILE A 158 -4.72 -47.66 8.18
CA ILE A 158 -3.83 -48.78 7.85
C ILE A 158 -2.36 -48.36 7.82
N LYS A 159 -2.02 -47.27 7.12
CA LYS A 159 -0.62 -46.81 6.99
C LYS A 159 -0.16 -46.00 8.19
N LEU A 160 -0.99 -45.08 8.69
CA LEU A 160 -0.66 -44.25 9.84
C LEU A 160 -0.96 -44.92 11.20
N GLY A 161 -1.60 -46.10 11.18
CA GLY A 161 -1.88 -46.90 12.37
C GLY A 161 -2.81 -46.22 13.39
N LYS A 162 -3.64 -45.28 12.94
CA LYS A 162 -4.50 -44.49 13.82
C LYS A 162 -5.71 -45.27 14.28
N THR A 163 -6.16 -44.98 15.49
CA THR A 163 -7.28 -45.66 16.14
C THR A 163 -8.62 -45.00 15.81
N LYS A 164 -9.71 -45.75 15.99
CA LYS A 164 -11.09 -45.23 15.92
C LYS A 164 -11.30 -44.05 16.87
N GLU A 165 -10.72 -44.08 18.06
CA GLU A 165 -10.82 -42.99 19.04
C GLU A 165 -10.12 -41.72 18.56
N GLU A 166 -8.94 -41.83 17.95
CA GLU A 166 -8.23 -40.69 17.35
C GLU A 166 -9.02 -40.10 16.17
N PHE A 167 -9.65 -40.94 15.34
CA PHE A 167 -10.53 -40.46 14.27
C PHE A 167 -11.77 -39.74 14.84
N GLY A 168 -12.37 -40.26 15.91
CA GLY A 168 -13.45 -39.57 16.64
C GLY A 168 -13.05 -38.18 17.13
N LYS A 169 -11.85 -38.04 17.71
CA LYS A 169 -11.31 -36.73 18.12
C LYS A 169 -11.15 -35.78 16.94
N LEU A 170 -10.74 -36.28 15.77
CA LEU A 170 -10.63 -35.48 14.55
C LEU A 170 -11.99 -34.94 14.09
N LEU A 171 -13.05 -35.76 14.18
CA LEU A 171 -14.44 -35.33 13.91
C LEU A 171 -14.92 -34.27 14.91
N ASP A 172 -14.45 -34.31 16.16
CA ASP A 172 -14.88 -33.40 17.24
C ASP A 172 -14.11 -32.08 17.33
N GLN A 173 -12.81 -32.07 16.97
CA GLN A 173 -11.97 -30.86 16.96
C GLN A 173 -12.56 -29.73 16.10
N THR A 174 -13.31 -30.07 15.05
CA THR A 174 -14.05 -29.13 14.18
C THR A 174 -15.22 -28.40 14.85
N ASN A 175 -15.79 -28.94 15.94
CA ASN A 175 -16.86 -28.27 16.71
C ASN A 175 -16.29 -27.26 17.74
N ILE A 176 -15.10 -27.53 18.27
CA ILE A 176 -14.42 -26.66 19.25
C ILE A 176 -13.86 -25.42 18.55
N VAL A 177 -13.23 -25.58 17.39
CA VAL A 177 -12.71 -24.46 16.61
C VAL A 177 -13.83 -23.52 16.17
N LYS A 178 -15.04 -24.01 15.87
CA LYS A 178 -16.17 -23.16 15.51
C LYS A 178 -16.74 -22.39 16.72
N ARG A 179 -16.88 -23.01 17.90
CA ARG A 179 -17.28 -22.31 19.13
C ARG A 179 -16.23 -21.31 19.60
N ILE A 180 -14.94 -21.63 19.45
CA ILE A 180 -13.84 -20.73 19.77
C ILE A 180 -13.75 -19.62 18.72
N ILE A 181 -13.94 -19.89 17.43
CA ILE A 181 -13.92 -18.84 16.39
C ILE A 181 -15.18 -17.99 16.42
N GLU A 182 -16.36 -18.52 16.75
CA GLU A 182 -17.59 -17.73 16.93
C GLU A 182 -17.54 -16.93 18.23
N GLY A 183 -16.98 -17.51 19.30
CA GLY A 183 -16.66 -16.79 20.54
C GLY A 183 -15.63 -15.70 20.30
N ILE A 184 -14.53 -15.99 19.62
CA ILE A 184 -13.47 -15.03 19.25
C ILE A 184 -13.97 -14.04 18.22
N LYS A 185 -14.85 -14.40 17.27
CA LYS A 185 -15.42 -13.44 16.30
C LYS A 185 -16.44 -12.56 16.97
N LYS A 186 -17.24 -13.06 17.89
CA LYS A 186 -18.19 -12.25 18.65
C LYS A 186 -17.43 -11.33 19.60
N GLU A 187 -16.47 -11.86 20.36
CA GLU A 187 -15.61 -11.10 21.26
C GLU A 187 -14.67 -10.15 20.49
N LYS A 188 -14.15 -10.52 19.32
CA LYS A 188 -13.35 -9.64 18.46
C LYS A 188 -14.21 -8.66 17.68
N LEU A 189 -15.45 -8.95 17.28
CA LEU A 189 -16.33 -8.00 16.60
C LEU A 189 -16.92 -7.03 17.61
N GLU A 190 -17.27 -7.49 18.81
CA GLU A 190 -17.62 -6.65 19.97
C GLU A 190 -16.40 -5.84 20.41
N LYS A 191 -15.19 -6.41 20.46
CA LYS A 191 -13.95 -5.65 20.65
C LYS A 191 -13.63 -4.75 19.46
N TYR A 192 -13.88 -5.10 18.20
CA TYR A 192 -13.60 -4.24 17.03
C TYR A 192 -14.60 -3.08 16.97
N GLN A 193 -15.85 -3.32 17.38
CA GLN A 193 -16.88 -2.29 17.59
C GLN A 193 -16.65 -1.48 18.88
N ALA A 194 -15.90 -2.02 19.85
CA ALA A 194 -15.41 -1.29 21.03
C ALA A 194 -14.02 -0.63 20.83
N ILE A 195 -13.28 -1.02 19.78
CA ILE A 195 -11.95 -0.50 19.37
C ILE A 195 -12.07 0.51 18.23
N GLN A 196 -13.18 0.53 17.47
CA GLN A 196 -13.73 1.81 17.03
C GLN A 196 -13.75 2.67 18.29
N PRO A 197 -13.02 3.80 18.35
CA PRO A 197 -12.88 4.53 19.59
C PRO A 197 -14.28 4.80 20.15
N GLN A 198 -14.68 4.05 21.17
CA GLN A 198 -15.75 4.42 22.10
C GLN A 198 -15.22 5.55 22.98
N ASN A 199 -14.66 6.56 22.34
CA ASN A 199 -14.74 7.93 22.80
C ASN A 199 -16.07 8.49 22.27
N ASN A 200 -17.18 7.77 22.51
CA ASN A 200 -18.41 8.48 22.79
C ASN A 200 -18.16 9.16 24.14
N ARG A 201 -17.41 10.27 24.12
CA ARG A 201 -17.75 11.34 25.05
C ARG A 201 -19.19 11.66 24.66
N GLU A 202 -20.14 11.18 25.44
CA GLU A 202 -21.36 11.93 25.61
C GLU A 202 -20.92 13.28 26.18
N MET A 203 -20.49 14.17 25.28
CA MET A 203 -20.32 15.57 25.60
C MET A 203 -21.74 16.01 25.88
N GLY A 204 -22.04 16.17 27.17
CA GLY A 204 -23.33 16.64 27.64
C GLY A 204 -23.78 17.85 26.83
N VAL A 205 -25.09 18.02 26.73
CA VAL A 205 -25.77 19.09 25.98
C VAL A 205 -24.99 20.41 26.08
N TYR A 206 -24.20 20.71 25.05
CA TYR A 206 -23.38 21.91 24.94
C TYR A 206 -24.13 22.90 24.06
N ALA A 207 -24.33 24.12 24.55
CA ALA A 207 -24.95 25.19 23.77
C ALA A 207 -23.88 25.85 22.87
N PRO A 208 -24.13 26.03 21.56
CA PRO A 208 -23.18 26.66 20.64
C PRO A 208 -22.72 28.04 21.14
N GLN A 209 -21.43 28.35 21.03
CA GLN A 209 -20.88 29.63 21.50
C GLN A 209 -20.25 30.45 20.38
N ASN A 210 -20.23 31.77 20.60
CA ASN A 210 -19.38 32.68 19.84
C ASN A 210 -18.02 32.75 20.51
N TRP A 211 -17.02 32.15 19.88
CA TRP A 211 -15.69 32.09 20.46
C TRP A 211 -14.87 33.35 20.16
N PRO A 212 -14.03 33.81 21.11
CA PRO A 212 -13.07 34.88 20.84
C PRO A 212 -12.04 34.45 19.80
N GLU A 213 -11.35 35.40 19.18
CA GLU A 213 -10.25 35.09 18.28
C GLU A 213 -9.13 34.37 19.04
N ILE A 214 -8.67 33.23 18.50
CA ILE A 214 -7.50 32.50 18.99
C ILE A 214 -6.34 32.80 18.05
N ASP A 215 -5.23 33.27 18.61
CA ASP A 215 -4.03 33.55 17.82
C ASP A 215 -3.18 32.28 17.61
N LYS A 216 -2.13 32.40 16.80
CA LYS A 216 -1.23 31.27 16.52
C LYS A 216 -0.50 30.75 17.76
N LYS A 217 -0.15 31.63 18.72
CA LYS A 217 0.59 31.25 19.93
C LYS A 217 -0.31 30.48 20.88
N ASP A 218 -1.54 30.93 21.05
CA ASP A 218 -2.54 30.25 21.87
C ASP A 218 -2.82 28.86 21.29
N LEU A 219 -3.00 28.74 19.97
CA LEU A 219 -3.13 27.44 19.32
C LEU A 219 -1.91 26.54 19.57
N ILE A 220 -0.69 27.06 19.40
CA ILE A 220 0.55 26.32 19.67
C ILE A 220 0.60 25.83 21.13
N ASN A 221 0.20 26.66 22.08
CA ASN A 221 0.21 26.36 23.50
C ASN A 221 -0.78 25.25 23.85
N VAL A 222 -2.02 25.34 23.33
CA VAL A 222 -3.06 24.34 23.56
C VAL A 222 -2.68 22.99 22.95
N LEU A 223 -2.19 22.98 21.71
CA LEU A 223 -1.67 21.75 21.08
C LEU A 223 -0.40 21.24 21.79
N GLY A 224 0.39 22.16 22.36
CA GLY A 224 1.60 21.91 23.14
C GLY A 224 1.39 21.16 24.45
N VAL A 225 0.13 21.04 24.91
CA VAL A 225 -0.23 20.22 26.06
C VAL A 225 0.22 18.78 25.86
N THR A 226 0.01 18.21 24.67
CA THR A 226 0.41 16.83 24.36
C THR A 226 1.47 16.74 23.26
N ILE A 227 1.52 17.69 22.32
CA ILE A 227 2.49 17.71 21.21
C ILE A 227 3.61 18.71 21.52
N LYS A 228 4.66 18.22 22.18
CA LYS A 228 5.81 19.05 22.59
C LYS A 228 6.61 19.51 21.37
N LYS A 229 6.93 20.81 21.30
CA LYS A 229 7.61 21.46 20.16
C LYS A 229 6.82 21.23 18.85
N ASP A 230 7.50 21.07 17.71
CA ASP A 230 6.89 20.85 16.39
C ASP A 230 5.84 21.94 16.02
N ASP A 231 6.07 23.19 16.43
CA ASP A 231 5.09 24.29 16.36
C ASP A 231 4.49 24.51 14.97
N VAL A 232 5.30 24.42 13.92
CA VAL A 232 4.83 24.53 12.54
C VAL A 232 3.94 23.34 12.16
N ILE A 233 4.40 22.13 12.47
CA ILE A 233 3.80 20.88 12.01
C ILE A 233 2.49 20.61 12.73
N LYS A 234 2.41 20.82 14.04
CA LYS A 234 1.16 20.63 14.79
C LYS A 234 0.09 21.63 14.37
N GLN A 235 0.46 22.87 14.05
CA GLN A 235 -0.48 23.84 13.49
C GLN A 235 -0.97 23.41 12.10
N ILE A 236 -0.08 23.07 11.17
CA ILE A 236 -0.48 22.59 9.83
C ILE A 236 -1.41 21.38 9.95
N THR A 237 -1.08 20.44 10.83
CA THR A 237 -1.89 19.21 11.05
C THR A 237 -3.28 19.55 11.57
N PHE A 238 -3.36 20.44 12.56
CA PHE A 238 -4.62 20.87 13.14
C PHE A 238 -5.49 21.65 12.14
N LEU A 239 -4.90 22.62 11.43
CA LEU A 239 -5.58 23.42 10.42
C LEU A 239 -6.11 22.53 9.28
N SER A 240 -5.33 21.55 8.85
CA SER A 240 -5.77 20.55 7.87
C SER A 240 -6.99 19.75 8.37
N GLY A 241 -7.00 19.40 9.66
CA GLY A 241 -8.09 18.70 10.31
C GLY A 241 -9.40 19.49 10.29
N ILE A 242 -9.40 20.79 10.66
CA ILE A 242 -10.62 21.61 10.68
C ILE A 242 -11.17 21.90 9.28
N LEU A 243 -10.31 21.99 8.27
CA LEU A 243 -10.72 22.20 6.87
C LEU A 243 -11.55 21.05 6.31
N THR A 244 -11.53 19.88 6.96
CA THR A 244 -12.40 18.74 6.68
C THR A 244 -13.88 19.12 6.66
N TYR A 245 -14.28 20.13 7.43
CA TYR A 245 -15.67 20.57 7.53
C TYR A 245 -16.14 21.56 6.46
N THR A 246 -15.27 21.91 5.51
CA THR A 246 -15.59 22.71 4.31
C THR A 246 -15.96 21.81 3.13
N GLU A 247 -16.41 22.40 2.01
CA GLU A 247 -16.73 21.60 0.80
C GLU A 247 -15.48 21.17 0.02
N GLN A 248 -14.44 22.01 -0.06
CA GLN A 248 -13.32 21.78 -1.00
C GLN A 248 -11.91 22.11 -0.47
N ASP A 249 -11.75 22.60 0.76
CA ASP A 249 -10.46 23.15 1.23
C ASP A 249 -9.56 22.16 1.99
N GLN A 250 -9.94 20.88 2.09
CA GLN A 250 -9.13 19.80 2.69
C GLN A 250 -7.72 19.71 2.07
N ILE A 251 -6.74 19.21 2.80
CA ILE A 251 -5.38 19.02 2.27
C ILE A 251 -4.81 17.70 2.75
N ASN A 252 -3.86 17.16 1.98
CA ASN A 252 -3.22 15.90 2.32
C ASN A 252 -1.84 16.13 2.94
N LEU A 253 -1.55 15.40 4.01
CA LEU A 253 -0.30 15.48 4.76
C LEU A 253 0.44 14.15 4.68
N MET A 254 1.75 14.21 4.51
CA MET A 254 2.62 13.05 4.56
C MET A 254 3.74 13.31 5.57
N PHE A 255 3.73 12.54 6.65
CA PHE A 255 4.80 12.53 7.63
C PHE A 255 5.87 11.52 7.23
N ASN A 256 7.01 12.01 6.73
CA ASN A 256 8.15 11.18 6.36
C ASN A 256 9.36 11.48 7.26
N SER A 257 9.83 10.49 8.00
CA SER A 257 11.07 10.58 8.81
C SER A 257 11.44 9.17 9.32
N PRO A 258 12.67 8.94 9.82
CA PRO A 258 13.06 7.66 10.41
C PRO A 258 12.11 7.21 11.53
N SER A 259 11.87 5.90 11.68
CA SER A 259 11.00 5.32 12.72
C SER A 259 11.27 5.92 14.11
N SER A 260 10.21 6.02 14.94
CA SER A 260 10.27 6.53 16.32
C SER A 260 10.54 8.04 16.49
N SER A 261 10.43 8.84 15.44
CA SER A 261 10.52 10.32 15.49
C SER A 261 9.25 11.04 15.95
N GLY A 262 8.18 10.32 16.30
CA GLY A 262 6.89 10.91 16.70
C GLY A 262 5.92 11.23 15.55
N LYS A 263 6.11 10.67 14.34
CA LYS A 263 5.21 10.86 13.17
C LYS A 263 3.74 10.61 13.49
N SER A 264 3.43 9.36 13.85
CA SER A 264 2.07 8.93 14.13
C SER A 264 1.54 9.63 15.39
N TYR A 265 2.42 9.99 16.32
CA TYR A 265 2.05 10.69 17.54
C TYR A 265 1.44 12.07 17.26
N ILE A 266 2.09 12.93 16.45
CA ILE A 266 1.55 14.26 16.11
C ILE A 266 0.17 14.13 15.46
N ALA A 267 0.04 13.22 14.48
CA ALA A 267 -1.23 12.96 13.80
C ALA A 267 -2.31 12.47 14.77
N LEU A 268 -2.02 11.45 15.58
CA LEU A 268 -2.96 10.83 16.52
C LEU A 268 -3.40 11.78 17.64
N GLU A 269 -2.47 12.56 18.21
CA GLU A 269 -2.79 13.54 19.24
C GLU A 269 -3.64 14.68 18.68
N THR A 270 -3.37 15.11 17.45
CA THR A 270 -4.17 16.15 16.78
C THR A 270 -5.59 15.66 16.52
N ILE A 271 -5.76 14.48 15.90
CA ILE A 271 -7.10 13.94 15.59
C ILE A 271 -7.88 13.55 16.85
N SER A 272 -7.22 13.36 18.00
CA SER A 272 -7.88 13.10 19.29
C SER A 272 -8.76 14.28 19.76
N LEU A 273 -8.55 15.47 19.20
CA LEU A 273 -9.36 16.67 19.47
C LEU A 273 -10.67 16.68 18.66
N PHE A 274 -10.77 15.89 17.60
CA PHE A 274 -11.90 15.89 16.68
C PHE A 274 -12.98 14.88 17.12
N PRO A 275 -14.24 15.09 16.72
CA PRO A 275 -15.28 14.08 16.85
C PRO A 275 -14.86 12.76 16.22
N GLN A 276 -14.89 11.67 16.99
CA GLN A 276 -14.29 10.41 16.57
C GLN A 276 -15.08 9.72 15.45
N GLU A 277 -16.37 10.05 15.30
CA GLU A 277 -17.18 9.61 14.16
C GLU A 277 -16.70 10.17 12.82
N ASP A 278 -15.88 11.23 12.83
CA ASP A 278 -15.28 11.86 11.64
C ASP A 278 -13.87 11.35 11.33
N VAL A 279 -13.31 10.48 12.18
CA VAL A 279 -11.92 10.04 12.06
C VAL A 279 -11.85 8.57 11.67
N TYR A 280 -11.22 8.27 10.53
CA TYR A 280 -10.91 6.92 10.07
C TYR A 280 -9.43 6.62 10.28
N GLN A 281 -9.14 5.80 11.28
CA GLN A 281 -7.78 5.30 11.51
C GLN A 281 -7.60 3.96 10.77
N VAL A 282 -6.67 3.94 9.83
CA VAL A 282 -6.40 2.79 8.97
C VAL A 282 -4.99 2.31 9.26
N GLY A 283 -4.88 1.16 9.93
CA GLY A 283 -3.57 0.51 10.15
C GLY A 283 -3.05 -0.12 8.86
N TYR A 284 -3.83 -1.03 8.29
CA TYR A 284 -3.51 -1.75 7.07
C TYR A 284 -4.81 -2.16 6.37
N ALA A 285 -4.91 -1.90 5.06
CA ALA A 285 -6.06 -2.29 4.26
C ALA A 285 -5.65 -2.62 2.82
N SER A 286 -6.17 -3.75 2.29
CA SER A 286 -6.17 -3.95 0.84
C SER A 286 -7.15 -2.96 0.18
N PRO A 287 -7.02 -2.66 -1.12
CA PRO A 287 -7.93 -1.73 -1.77
C PRO A 287 -9.40 -2.12 -1.61
N THR A 288 -9.72 -3.40 -1.82
CA THR A 288 -11.08 -3.91 -1.65
C THR A 288 -11.53 -3.83 -0.18
N ALA A 289 -10.68 -4.19 0.78
CA ALA A 289 -11.07 -4.10 2.19
C ALA A 289 -11.38 -2.65 2.60
N PHE A 290 -10.54 -1.70 2.16
CA PHE A 290 -10.73 -0.27 2.45
C PHE A 290 -12.11 0.22 2.00
N TRP A 291 -12.48 -0.02 0.74
CA TRP A 291 -13.76 0.46 0.22
C TRP A 291 -14.97 -0.22 0.90
N TYR A 292 -14.89 -1.51 1.16
CA TYR A 292 -16.04 -2.27 1.69
C TYR A 292 -16.29 -1.95 3.16
N SER A 293 -15.24 -1.69 3.94
CA SER A 293 -15.34 -1.34 5.35
C SER A 293 -16.15 -0.08 5.62
N TYR A 294 -16.19 0.86 4.67
CA TYR A 294 -16.88 2.14 4.82
C TYR A 294 -18.09 2.29 3.87
N SER A 295 -18.39 1.25 3.07
CA SER A 295 -19.48 1.32 2.11
C SER A 295 -20.85 1.08 2.75
N LYS A 296 -21.85 1.86 2.32
CA LYS A 296 -23.28 1.57 2.50
C LYS A 296 -23.88 1.22 1.14
N TYR A 297 -24.77 0.25 1.09
CA TYR A 297 -25.47 -0.09 -0.14
C TYR A 297 -26.63 0.89 -0.37
N ASP A 298 -26.68 1.46 -1.55
CA ASP A 298 -27.76 2.32 -2.03
C ASP A 298 -28.63 1.50 -2.99
N GLU A 299 -29.85 1.17 -2.55
CA GLU A 299 -30.80 0.35 -3.30
C GLU A 299 -31.37 1.09 -4.53
N GLU A 300 -31.50 2.42 -4.48
CA GLU A 300 -32.06 3.20 -5.60
C GLU A 300 -31.08 3.27 -6.77
N ARG A 301 -29.79 3.37 -6.46
CA ARG A 301 -28.72 3.52 -7.46
C ARG A 301 -28.01 2.20 -7.80
N ASP A 302 -28.37 1.09 -7.14
CA ASP A 302 -27.70 -0.23 -7.22
C ASP A 302 -26.17 -0.14 -7.13
N LEU A 303 -25.68 0.63 -6.15
CA LEU A 303 -24.23 0.83 -5.95
C LEU A 303 -23.86 0.95 -4.48
N LYS A 304 -22.57 0.75 -4.20
CA LYS A 304 -22.00 0.93 -2.85
C LYS A 304 -21.46 2.35 -2.72
N ILE A 305 -21.98 3.13 -1.78
CA ILE A 305 -21.50 4.49 -1.49
C ILE A 305 -20.50 4.45 -0.35
N VAL A 306 -19.29 4.94 -0.61
CA VAL A 306 -18.30 5.27 0.42
C VAL A 306 -18.28 6.78 0.58
N ASP A 307 -18.92 7.27 1.63
CA ASP A 307 -19.01 8.69 1.91
C ASP A 307 -17.82 9.15 2.76
N LEU A 308 -16.94 9.94 2.15
CA LEU A 308 -15.75 10.51 2.75
C LEU A 308 -15.89 12.02 3.00
N GLU A 309 -17.09 12.59 2.79
CA GLU A 309 -17.35 13.98 3.15
C GLU A 309 -17.16 14.17 4.66
N ARG A 310 -16.45 15.24 5.02
CA ARG A 310 -16.19 15.59 6.41
C ARG A 310 -15.44 14.50 7.19
N LYS A 311 -14.62 13.68 6.51
CA LYS A 311 -13.77 12.65 7.14
C LYS A 311 -12.28 13.00 7.14
N ILE A 312 -11.63 12.70 8.26
CA ILE A 312 -10.17 12.70 8.41
C ILE A 312 -9.72 11.25 8.34
N ILE A 313 -8.90 10.91 7.34
CA ILE A 313 -8.37 9.56 7.17
C ILE A 313 -6.90 9.55 7.56
N VAL A 314 -6.54 8.72 8.53
CA VAL A 314 -5.17 8.58 9.01
C VAL A 314 -4.66 7.18 8.72
N PHE A 315 -3.72 7.08 7.78
CA PHE A 315 -2.96 5.87 7.51
C PHE A 315 -1.77 5.80 8.46
N LEU A 316 -1.79 4.85 9.39
CA LEU A 316 -0.73 4.66 10.40
C LEU A 316 0.56 4.05 9.84
N ASP A 317 0.48 3.48 8.64
CA ASP A 317 1.60 3.01 7.83
C ASP A 317 1.29 3.26 6.34
N MET A 318 2.28 3.10 5.47
CA MET A 318 2.10 3.25 4.03
C MET A 318 1.19 2.14 3.49
N PRO A 319 0.03 2.46 2.87
CA PRO A 319 -0.81 1.44 2.27
C PRO A 319 -0.15 0.85 1.02
N TYR A 320 -0.71 -0.26 0.54
CA TYR A 320 -0.29 -0.87 -0.71
C TYR A 320 -0.29 0.11 -1.87
N PHE A 321 0.68 -0.05 -2.77
CA PHE A 321 0.79 0.73 -3.99
C PHE A 321 -0.54 0.76 -4.77
N GLU A 322 -1.20 -0.39 -4.91
CA GLU A 322 -2.50 -0.48 -5.58
C GLU A 322 -3.61 0.39 -4.94
N LEU A 323 -3.59 0.57 -3.61
CA LEU A 323 -4.54 1.45 -2.93
C LEU A 323 -4.17 2.91 -3.21
N LEU A 324 -2.88 3.27 -3.12
CA LEU A 324 -2.39 4.60 -3.48
C LEU A 324 -2.79 4.99 -4.90
N GLU A 325 -2.59 4.10 -5.89
CA GLU A 325 -2.97 4.35 -7.28
C GLU A 325 -4.47 4.61 -7.43
N LYS A 326 -5.30 3.84 -6.72
CA LYS A 326 -6.76 3.96 -6.77
C LYS A 326 -7.30 5.22 -6.08
N ILE A 327 -6.56 5.81 -5.14
CA ILE A 327 -6.96 7.04 -4.45
C ILE A 327 -6.30 8.30 -5.04
N ARG A 328 -5.54 8.22 -6.14
CA ARG A 328 -4.90 9.39 -6.79
C ARG A 328 -5.87 10.52 -7.11
N SER A 329 -7.01 10.19 -7.72
CA SER A 329 -8.05 11.17 -8.08
C SER A 329 -8.70 11.78 -6.84
N LEU A 330 -8.87 10.99 -5.78
CA LEU A 330 -9.40 11.45 -4.49
C LEU A 330 -8.42 12.44 -3.84
N LEU A 331 -7.13 12.11 -3.80
CA LEU A 331 -6.08 12.97 -3.25
C LEU A 331 -5.87 14.25 -4.07
N SER A 332 -6.14 14.22 -5.37
CA SER A 332 -6.05 15.39 -6.26
C SER A 332 -7.29 16.28 -6.21
N LYS A 333 -8.41 15.72 -5.72
CA LYS A 333 -9.73 16.33 -5.66
C LYS A 333 -10.29 16.69 -7.03
N ASP A 334 -10.09 15.79 -8.00
CA ASP A 334 -10.50 16.04 -9.39
C ASP A 334 -12.02 15.98 -9.56
N GLU A 335 -12.68 15.01 -8.91
CA GLU A 335 -14.12 14.77 -9.00
C GLU A 335 -14.72 14.52 -7.60
N LYS A 336 -15.88 15.12 -7.32
CA LYS A 336 -16.58 14.96 -6.03
C LYS A 336 -17.15 13.54 -5.85
N GLU A 337 -17.45 12.85 -6.94
CA GLU A 337 -17.87 11.44 -6.93
C GLU A 337 -16.94 10.66 -7.86
N ILE A 338 -16.30 9.61 -7.34
CA ILE A 338 -15.37 8.75 -8.09
C ILE A 338 -15.98 7.35 -8.17
N PHE A 339 -16.13 6.82 -9.39
CA PHE A 339 -16.67 5.49 -9.62
C PHE A 339 -15.57 4.44 -9.75
N ILE A 340 -15.50 3.53 -8.78
CA ILE A 340 -14.56 2.41 -8.74
C ILE A 340 -15.32 1.13 -9.06
N ARG A 341 -14.83 0.40 -10.06
CA ARG A 341 -15.34 -0.95 -10.38
C ARG A 341 -14.42 -1.99 -9.77
N VAL A 342 -14.97 -2.85 -8.92
CA VAL A 342 -14.24 -3.96 -8.30
C VAL A 342 -14.85 -5.27 -8.73
N THR A 343 -14.05 -6.15 -9.33
CA THR A 343 -14.50 -7.50 -9.69
C THR A 343 -14.46 -8.38 -8.46
N ASN A 344 -15.63 -8.85 -8.03
CA ASN A 344 -15.79 -9.87 -7.01
C ASN A 344 -16.31 -11.16 -7.62
N ARG A 345 -16.11 -12.27 -6.92
CA ARG A 345 -16.78 -13.52 -7.28
C ARG A 345 -18.10 -13.63 -6.53
N SER A 346 -19.17 -13.89 -7.27
CA SER A 346 -20.48 -14.18 -6.70
C SER A 346 -20.44 -15.51 -5.96
N LYS A 347 -21.46 -15.77 -5.13
CA LYS A 347 -21.63 -17.07 -4.44
C LYS A 347 -21.76 -18.27 -5.39
N ARG A 348 -21.87 -18.04 -6.71
CA ARG A 348 -21.94 -19.06 -7.78
C ARG A 348 -20.65 -19.14 -8.61
N GLY A 349 -19.59 -18.41 -8.25
CA GLY A 349 -18.31 -18.40 -8.97
C GLY A 349 -18.27 -17.50 -10.21
N GLU A 350 -19.37 -16.83 -10.54
CA GLU A 350 -19.42 -15.84 -11.61
C GLU A 350 -18.72 -14.55 -11.18
N ASN A 351 -17.96 -13.93 -12.09
CA ASN A 351 -17.39 -12.62 -11.84
C ASN A 351 -18.51 -11.58 -11.84
N ARG A 352 -18.79 -10.98 -10.68
CA ARG A 352 -19.69 -9.84 -10.51
C ARG A 352 -18.85 -8.59 -10.31
N ALA A 353 -19.02 -7.60 -11.17
CA ALA A 353 -18.50 -6.27 -10.93
C ALA A 353 -19.39 -5.57 -9.90
N ASP A 354 -18.82 -5.22 -8.75
CA ASP A 354 -19.45 -4.31 -7.81
C ASP A 354 -19.04 -2.87 -8.20
N ASN A 355 -20.04 -1.99 -8.31
CA ASN A 355 -19.82 -0.56 -8.53
C ASN A 355 -19.77 0.14 -7.18
N ILE A 356 -18.70 0.88 -6.93
CA ILE A 356 -18.49 1.66 -5.71
C ILE A 356 -18.41 3.13 -6.13
N CYS A 357 -19.22 3.98 -5.53
CA CYS A 357 -19.11 5.43 -5.64
C CYS A 357 -18.44 5.96 -4.37
N VAL A 358 -17.28 6.60 -4.52
CA VAL A 358 -16.61 7.31 -3.44
C VAL A 358 -17.02 8.77 -3.53
N ARG A 359 -17.67 9.30 -2.49
CA ARG A 359 -18.19 10.67 -2.46
C ARG A 359 -17.35 11.54 -1.52
N GLY A 360 -17.07 12.76 -1.95
CA GLY A 360 -16.50 13.81 -1.12
C GLY A 360 -14.98 13.78 -1.02
N PHE A 361 -14.45 14.82 -0.41
CA PHE A 361 -13.02 15.00 -0.20
C PHE A 361 -12.68 14.86 1.28
N PRO A 362 -11.89 13.84 1.67
CA PRO A 362 -11.35 13.75 3.01
C PRO A 362 -10.07 14.57 3.16
N THR A 363 -9.73 14.90 4.41
CA THR A 363 -8.34 15.23 4.77
C THR A 363 -7.59 13.93 5.00
N VAL A 364 -6.50 13.70 4.26
CA VAL A 364 -5.73 12.44 4.35
C VAL A 364 -4.37 12.69 4.99
N ILE A 365 -4.04 11.91 6.01
CA ILE A 365 -2.76 11.95 6.73
C ILE A 365 -2.08 10.59 6.60
N PHE A 366 -0.84 10.60 6.12
CA PHE A 366 0.01 9.42 6.08
C PHE A 366 1.13 9.56 7.11
N ALA A 367 1.33 8.53 7.93
CA ALA A 367 2.49 8.42 8.80
C ALA A 367 3.37 7.26 8.31
N SER A 368 4.44 7.56 7.57
CA SER A 368 5.32 6.53 6.98
C SER A 368 6.79 6.73 7.36
N ALA A 369 7.48 5.61 7.60
CA ALA A 369 8.93 5.60 7.73
C ALA A 369 9.66 5.41 6.38
N SER A 370 8.92 5.03 5.33
CA SER A 370 9.44 4.86 3.98
C SER A 370 9.44 6.19 3.24
N PHE A 371 10.48 6.40 2.42
CA PHE A 371 10.61 7.55 1.53
C PHE A 371 10.33 7.19 0.06
N GLN A 372 9.94 5.94 -0.23
CA GLN A 372 9.70 5.48 -1.59
C GLN A 372 8.27 5.81 -2.03
N LEU A 373 8.10 7.01 -2.56
CA LEU A 373 6.91 7.42 -3.30
C LEU A 373 7.35 8.00 -4.65
N ASP A 374 6.50 7.79 -5.66
CA ASP A 374 6.66 8.44 -6.95
C ASP A 374 6.53 9.97 -6.78
N GLU A 375 7.26 10.74 -7.58
CA GLU A 375 7.22 12.21 -7.61
C GLU A 375 5.78 12.71 -7.82
N GLN A 376 4.99 11.97 -8.61
CA GLN A 376 3.59 12.27 -8.83
C GLN A 376 2.76 12.20 -7.53
N GLU A 377 3.08 11.27 -6.61
CA GLU A 377 2.41 11.17 -5.32
C GLU A 377 2.91 12.23 -4.33
N LEU A 378 4.23 12.45 -4.27
CA LEU A 378 4.82 13.44 -3.35
C LEU A 378 4.22 14.83 -3.58
N THR A 379 3.99 15.19 -4.83
CA THR A 379 3.38 16.47 -5.20
C THR A 379 1.89 16.57 -4.85
N ARG A 380 1.23 15.53 -4.33
CA ARG A 380 -0.14 15.56 -3.76
C ARG A 380 -0.18 15.79 -2.25
N PHE A 381 0.95 15.70 -1.56
CA PHE A 381 1.06 15.94 -0.12
C PHE A 381 1.85 17.20 0.24
N ILE A 382 1.57 17.76 1.42
CA ILE A 382 2.54 18.56 2.17
C ILE A 382 3.44 17.58 2.91
N LEU A 383 4.75 17.60 2.63
CA LEU A 383 5.73 16.73 3.29
C LEU A 383 6.12 17.33 4.64
N LEU A 384 5.95 16.57 5.72
CA LEU A 384 6.25 17.01 7.08
C LEU A 384 7.22 16.01 7.72
N SER A 385 8.14 16.51 8.53
CA SER A 385 9.03 15.67 9.33
C SER A 385 9.11 16.24 10.73
N PRO A 386 8.78 15.46 11.78
CA PRO A 386 8.96 15.92 13.16
C PRO A 386 10.41 16.36 13.38
N GLN A 387 10.60 17.42 14.18
CA GLN A 387 11.92 17.89 14.59
C GLN A 387 12.71 16.78 15.31
N THR A 388 14.03 16.80 15.19
CA THR A 388 14.92 15.79 15.82
C THR A 388 15.93 16.38 16.80
N ASP A 389 15.68 17.59 17.30
CA ASP A 389 16.52 18.21 18.31
C ASP A 389 16.40 17.49 19.67
N LYS A 390 17.48 17.55 20.45
CA LYS A 390 17.59 16.86 21.73
C LYS A 390 16.53 17.33 22.74
N GLU A 391 16.27 18.64 22.80
CA GLU A 391 15.31 19.23 23.75
C GLU A 391 13.90 18.66 23.51
N LYS A 392 13.46 18.57 22.26
CA LYS A 392 12.21 17.90 21.91
C LYS A 392 12.20 16.43 22.33
N ILE A 393 13.28 15.68 22.05
CA ILE A 393 13.33 14.25 22.38
C ILE A 393 13.19 14.06 23.89
N ASP A 394 13.89 14.86 24.70
CA ASP A 394 13.81 14.82 26.16
C ASP A 394 12.36 15.10 26.63
N LEU A 395 11.71 16.15 26.12
CA LEU A 395 10.31 16.46 26.42
C LEU A 395 9.34 15.35 25.99
N ALA A 396 9.59 14.69 24.86
CA ALA A 396 8.76 13.58 24.38
C ALA A 396 8.89 12.35 25.28
N VAL A 397 10.09 12.08 25.81
CA VAL A 397 10.33 10.99 26.78
C VAL A 397 9.64 11.29 28.10
N GLU A 398 9.71 12.52 28.61
CA GLU A 398 8.98 12.95 29.81
C GLU A 398 7.46 12.77 29.65
N GLU A 399 6.92 13.22 28.52
CA GLU A 399 5.50 13.08 28.19
C GLU A 399 5.07 11.59 28.11
N ALA A 400 5.90 10.75 27.48
CA ALA A 400 5.65 9.31 27.41
C ALA A 400 5.69 8.65 28.81
N ALA A 401 6.63 9.05 29.67
CA ALA A 401 6.71 8.56 31.04
C ALA A 401 5.46 8.93 31.86
N LEU A 402 4.96 10.17 31.71
CA LEU A 402 3.72 10.61 32.33
C LEU A 402 2.53 9.73 31.89
N LYS A 403 2.40 9.48 30.58
CA LYS A 403 1.31 8.65 30.01
C LYS A 403 1.33 7.21 30.51
N VAL A 404 2.52 6.59 30.57
CA VAL A 404 2.67 5.19 31.00
C VAL A 404 2.52 5.03 32.52
N SER A 405 2.86 6.05 33.31
CA SER A 405 2.81 5.96 34.78
C SER A 405 1.39 5.76 35.34
N ASN A 406 0.42 6.56 34.88
CA ASN A 406 -0.99 6.42 35.21
C ASN A 406 -1.83 7.11 34.11
N TYR A 407 -2.29 6.30 33.17
CA TYR A 407 -3.03 6.79 32.00
C TYR A 407 -4.36 7.47 32.38
N SER A 408 -5.12 6.92 33.32
CA SER A 408 -6.40 7.52 33.74
C SER A 408 -6.21 8.90 34.37
N LYS A 409 -5.24 9.04 35.28
CA LYS A 409 -4.91 10.34 35.90
C LYS A 409 -4.34 11.33 34.90
N TYR A 410 -3.57 10.84 33.92
CA TYR A 410 -3.10 11.65 32.81
C TYR A 410 -4.28 12.19 31.98
N LEU A 411 -5.26 11.34 31.64
CA LEU A 411 -6.48 11.75 30.94
C LEU A 411 -7.28 12.77 31.75
N GLU A 412 -7.47 12.57 33.05
CA GLU A 412 -8.15 13.54 33.92
C GLU A 412 -7.45 14.90 33.89
N LYS A 413 -6.11 14.92 34.00
CA LYS A 413 -5.30 16.14 33.94
C LYS A 413 -5.45 16.88 32.62
N ILE A 414 -5.35 16.19 31.47
CA ILE A 414 -5.50 16.87 30.17
C ILE A 414 -6.94 17.33 29.94
N ASN A 415 -7.93 16.61 30.49
CA ASN A 415 -9.34 16.93 30.33
C ASN A 415 -9.78 18.09 31.23
N SER A 416 -9.07 18.31 32.34
CA SER A 416 -9.31 19.45 33.21
C SER A 416 -8.76 20.77 32.67
N ILE A 417 -8.01 20.78 31.56
CA ILE A 417 -7.43 22.00 30.97
C ILE A 417 -8.53 22.74 30.19
N PRO A 418 -8.97 23.94 30.65
CA PRO A 418 -10.08 24.65 30.03
C PRO A 418 -9.84 24.97 28.56
N GLU A 419 -8.66 25.50 28.22
CA GLU A 419 -8.31 25.95 26.87
C GLU A 419 -8.32 24.79 25.87
N ARG A 420 -8.01 23.57 26.33
CA ARG A 420 -8.10 22.35 25.52
C ARG A 420 -9.55 21.93 25.29
N GLN A 421 -10.41 22.05 26.30
CA GLN A 421 -11.85 21.76 26.12
C GLN A 421 -12.51 22.81 25.24
N ASP A 422 -12.13 24.07 25.39
CA ASP A 422 -12.60 25.16 24.53
C ASP A 422 -12.23 24.92 23.07
N LEU A 423 -11.00 24.46 22.79
CA LEU A 423 -10.61 24.09 21.43
C LEU A 423 -11.44 22.92 20.88
N ILE A 424 -11.75 21.89 21.69
CA ILE A 424 -12.61 20.77 21.29
C ILE A 424 -14.02 21.25 20.96
N HIS A 425 -14.63 22.03 21.85
CA HIS A 425 -15.97 22.57 21.62
C HIS A 425 -16.01 23.52 20.42
N ARG A 426 -14.96 24.30 20.21
CA ARG A 426 -14.79 25.13 19.02
C ARG A 426 -14.79 24.31 17.73
N ILE A 427 -14.13 23.15 17.69
CA ILE A 427 -14.16 22.24 16.53
C ILE A 427 -15.58 21.74 16.24
N ILE A 428 -16.36 21.43 17.28
CA ILE A 428 -17.76 21.03 17.14
C ILE A 428 -18.60 22.16 16.58
N ASP A 429 -18.43 23.38 17.08
CA ASP A 429 -19.17 24.54 16.58
C ASP A 429 -18.75 24.88 15.14
N ILE A 430 -17.46 24.71 14.77
CA ILE A 430 -17.00 24.78 13.38
C ILE A 430 -17.73 23.74 12.52
N LYS A 431 -17.78 22.47 12.95
CA LYS A 431 -18.50 21.40 12.26
C LYS A 431 -19.98 21.74 12.05
N ASN A 432 -20.63 22.28 13.08
CA ASN A 432 -22.06 22.61 13.08
C ASN A 432 -22.38 23.95 12.39
N SER A 433 -21.38 24.79 12.16
CA SER A 433 -21.56 26.12 11.55
C SER A 433 -22.04 26.07 10.10
N GLY A 434 -21.89 24.93 9.43
CA GLY A 434 -22.32 24.73 8.05
C GLY A 434 -21.55 25.56 7.02
N ILE A 435 -20.36 26.10 7.38
CA ILE A 435 -19.55 26.88 6.43
C ILE A 435 -19.19 26.02 5.22
N LYS A 436 -19.54 26.50 4.03
CA LYS A 436 -19.31 25.80 2.77
C LYS A 436 -17.98 26.19 2.18
N GLU A 437 -17.79 27.50 1.95
CA GLU A 437 -16.58 28.06 1.36
C GLU A 437 -15.94 29.14 2.23
N ILE A 438 -14.64 29.30 2.05
CA ILE A 438 -13.84 30.34 2.68
C ILE A 438 -13.18 31.15 1.57
N ILE A 439 -13.58 32.41 1.45
CA ILE A 439 -13.27 33.29 0.33
C ILE A 439 -11.98 34.04 0.64
N ILE A 440 -11.02 33.99 -0.28
CA ILE A 440 -9.86 34.91 -0.27
C ILE A 440 -10.24 36.11 -1.14
N PRO A 441 -10.55 37.28 -0.56
CA PRO A 441 -11.08 38.41 -1.32
C PRO A 441 -10.05 39.01 -2.29
N ASP A 442 -8.77 39.00 -1.90
CA ASP A 442 -7.68 39.52 -2.72
C ASP A 442 -6.76 38.39 -3.21
N HIS A 443 -7.08 37.87 -4.40
CA HIS A 443 -6.25 36.86 -5.06
C HIS A 443 -4.91 37.42 -5.56
N ASN A 444 -4.80 38.73 -5.82
CA ASN A 444 -3.56 39.35 -6.27
C ASN A 444 -2.54 39.38 -5.13
N LEU A 445 -2.98 39.73 -3.92
CA LEU A 445 -2.13 39.69 -2.73
C LEU A 445 -1.62 38.27 -2.44
N LEU A 446 -2.50 37.26 -2.51
CA LEU A 446 -2.10 35.85 -2.38
C LEU A 446 -1.02 35.49 -3.42
N LEU A 447 -1.23 35.89 -4.68
CA LEU A 447 -0.32 35.59 -5.78
C LEU A 447 1.02 36.32 -5.64
N GLU A 448 1.01 37.59 -5.23
CA GLU A 448 2.22 38.39 -4.99
C GLU A 448 3.04 37.78 -3.86
N MET A 449 2.41 37.51 -2.72
CA MET A 449 3.07 36.86 -1.59
C MET A 449 3.62 35.48 -2.00
N PHE A 450 2.86 34.68 -2.74
CA PHE A 450 3.33 33.38 -3.20
C PHE A 450 4.55 33.51 -4.12
N ARG A 451 4.48 34.37 -5.16
CA ARG A 451 5.56 34.58 -6.13
C ARG A 451 6.83 35.14 -5.50
N ALA A 452 6.76 35.91 -4.41
CA ALA A 452 7.96 36.40 -3.72
C ALA A 452 8.93 35.28 -3.25
N ARG A 453 8.43 34.03 -3.15
CA ARG A 453 9.22 32.86 -2.71
C ARG A 453 9.92 32.13 -3.85
N TYR A 454 9.57 32.39 -5.11
CA TYR A 454 10.07 31.63 -6.26
C TYR A 454 10.63 32.59 -7.33
N GLU A 455 11.70 32.18 -8.02
CA GLU A 455 12.19 32.96 -9.18
C GLU A 455 11.40 32.61 -10.44
N ASP A 456 11.16 31.32 -10.68
CA ASP A 456 10.42 30.80 -11.84
C ASP A 456 9.15 30.06 -11.39
N THR A 457 8.11 30.03 -12.25
CA THR A 457 6.89 29.24 -12.00
C THR A 457 7.05 27.81 -12.51
N LYS A 458 6.69 26.82 -11.70
CA LYS A 458 6.74 25.37 -12.02
C LYS A 458 5.36 24.74 -11.99
N PRO A 459 5.13 23.61 -12.69
CA PRO A 459 3.84 22.90 -12.67
C PRO A 459 3.32 22.58 -11.25
N ARG A 460 4.23 22.26 -10.31
CA ARG A 460 3.91 22.02 -8.90
C ARG A 460 3.28 23.21 -8.19
N HIS A 461 3.62 24.44 -8.58
CA HIS A 461 3.18 25.65 -7.90
C HIS A 461 1.66 25.86 -7.93
N ALA A 462 0.98 25.30 -8.93
CA ALA A 462 -0.49 25.28 -8.97
C ALA A 462 -1.11 24.49 -7.81
N ARG A 463 -0.42 23.47 -7.28
CA ARG A 463 -0.83 22.73 -6.08
C ARG A 463 -0.37 23.41 -4.80
N ASP A 464 0.83 23.98 -4.81
CA ASP A 464 1.40 24.64 -3.62
C ASP A 464 0.66 25.93 -3.25
N ILE A 465 0.26 26.76 -4.22
CA ILE A 465 -0.54 27.96 -3.92
C ILE A 465 -1.90 27.59 -3.29
N LYS A 466 -2.53 26.48 -3.74
CA LYS A 466 -3.78 25.97 -3.15
C LYS A 466 -3.57 25.52 -1.70
N ARG A 467 -2.43 24.94 -1.36
CA ARG A 467 -2.09 24.53 0.02
C ARG A 467 -1.91 25.72 0.95
N VAL A 468 -1.18 26.74 0.51
CA VAL A 468 -1.00 27.96 1.32
C VAL A 468 -2.33 28.68 1.49
N ALA A 469 -3.14 28.77 0.43
CA ALA A 469 -4.50 29.28 0.52
C ALA A 469 -5.33 28.48 1.53
N ALA A 470 -5.27 27.14 1.49
CA ALA A 470 -5.95 26.28 2.46
C ALA A 470 -5.50 26.56 3.90
N LEU A 471 -4.22 26.78 4.17
CA LEU A 471 -3.74 27.17 5.50
C LEU A 471 -4.32 28.52 5.97
N ALA A 472 -4.41 29.52 5.08
CA ALA A 472 -5.03 30.81 5.39
C ALA A 472 -6.53 30.64 5.70
N LYS A 473 -7.21 29.84 4.89
CA LYS A 473 -8.60 29.46 5.11
C LYS A 473 -8.78 28.72 6.43
N GLY A 474 -7.83 27.86 6.82
CA GLY A 474 -7.83 27.18 8.10
C GLY A 474 -7.82 28.16 9.28
N TYR A 475 -6.96 29.18 9.23
CA TYR A 475 -6.95 30.23 10.26
C TYR A 475 -8.25 31.03 10.30
N ALA A 476 -8.82 31.35 9.13
CA ALA A 476 -10.12 32.02 9.06
C ALA A 476 -11.25 31.16 9.65
N LEU A 477 -11.27 29.86 9.35
CA LEU A 477 -12.26 28.91 9.87
C LEU A 477 -12.14 28.72 11.38
N LEU A 478 -10.91 28.63 11.89
CA LEU A 478 -10.65 28.57 13.33
C LEU A 478 -11.22 29.78 14.08
N ASN A 479 -11.32 30.92 13.39
CA ASN A 479 -11.75 32.20 13.92
C ASN A 479 -13.08 32.70 13.32
N LEU A 480 -13.92 31.80 12.80
CA LEU A 480 -15.08 32.16 11.96
C LEU A 480 -16.01 33.22 12.56
N TRP A 481 -16.14 33.30 13.88
CA TRP A 481 -17.04 34.25 14.57
C TRP A 481 -16.59 35.71 14.46
N THR A 482 -15.33 35.93 14.11
CA THR A 482 -14.73 37.26 13.93
C THR A 482 -14.45 37.57 12.46
N ARG A 483 -14.86 36.68 11.55
CA ARG A 483 -14.72 36.82 10.10
C ARG A 483 -16.02 37.35 9.50
N LYS A 484 -15.88 38.09 8.40
CA LYS A 484 -17.04 38.60 7.67
C LYS A 484 -17.77 37.43 7.02
N ARG A 485 -19.06 37.27 7.33
CA ARG A 485 -19.93 36.27 6.72
C ARG A 485 -20.56 36.79 5.43
N VAL A 486 -20.62 35.92 4.42
CA VAL A 486 -21.29 36.15 3.14
C VAL A 486 -22.17 34.93 2.86
N GLY A 487 -23.43 34.98 3.25
CA GLY A 487 -24.30 33.79 3.20
C GLY A 487 -23.79 32.67 4.11
N ASP A 488 -23.59 31.49 3.53
CA ASP A 488 -23.02 30.31 4.21
C ASP A 488 -21.46 30.32 4.22
N ASP A 489 -20.83 31.39 3.73
CA ASP A 489 -19.38 31.49 3.55
C ASP A 489 -18.75 32.54 4.46
N ILE A 490 -17.42 32.52 4.58
CA ILE A 490 -16.64 33.52 5.32
C ILE A 490 -15.46 34.06 4.52
N GLU A 491 -15.03 35.30 4.81
CA GLU A 491 -13.87 35.92 4.17
C GLU A 491 -12.59 35.82 5.04
N VAL A 492 -11.46 35.51 4.39
CA VAL A 492 -10.11 35.51 4.95
C VAL A 492 -9.65 36.94 5.24
N LYS A 493 -9.04 37.20 6.40
CA LYS A 493 -8.37 38.47 6.71
C LYS A 493 -6.90 38.47 6.28
N ASN A 494 -6.30 39.66 6.19
CA ASN A 494 -4.87 39.80 5.90
C ASN A 494 -3.99 39.10 6.96
N GLU A 495 -4.40 39.11 8.24
CA GLU A 495 -3.68 38.41 9.31
C GLU A 495 -3.67 36.88 9.11
N ASP A 496 -4.77 36.30 8.63
CA ASP A 496 -4.86 34.86 8.32
C ASP A 496 -3.88 34.49 7.21
N LEU A 497 -3.81 35.33 6.17
CA LEU A 497 -2.90 35.16 5.05
C LEU A 497 -1.44 35.27 5.49
N GLN A 498 -1.11 36.27 6.31
CA GLN A 498 0.22 36.43 6.89
C GLN A 498 0.64 35.23 7.75
N ASN A 499 -0.26 34.72 8.60
CA ASN A 499 0.01 33.55 9.44
C ASN A 499 0.23 32.30 8.59
N ALA A 500 -0.56 32.09 7.54
CA ALA A 500 -0.39 30.97 6.62
C ALA A 500 0.94 31.01 5.88
N PHE A 501 1.34 32.18 5.39
CA PHE A 501 2.63 32.36 4.73
C PHE A 501 3.81 32.20 5.69
N ALA A 502 3.66 32.61 6.95
CA ALA A 502 4.67 32.34 7.98
C ALA A 502 4.85 30.83 8.24
N LEU A 503 3.78 30.04 8.22
CA LEU A 503 3.89 28.57 8.27
C LEU A 503 4.56 28.01 7.00
N TRP A 504 4.18 28.52 5.83
CA TRP A 504 4.73 28.06 4.56
C TRP A 504 6.23 28.34 4.44
N ASP A 505 6.70 29.48 4.93
CA ASP A 505 8.12 29.87 4.90
C ASP A 505 9.04 28.87 5.61
N GLU A 506 8.53 28.18 6.62
CA GLU A 506 9.27 27.18 7.38
C GLU A 506 9.40 25.84 6.63
N ILE A 507 8.57 25.59 5.60
CA ILE A 507 8.52 24.30 4.91
C ILE A 507 8.65 24.36 3.38
N TYR A 508 8.60 25.54 2.76
CA TYR A 508 8.50 25.63 1.29
C TYR A 508 9.75 25.12 0.57
N ILE A 509 10.95 25.23 1.15
CA ILE A 509 12.20 24.77 0.52
C ILE A 509 12.20 23.26 0.28
N PRO A 510 12.01 22.41 1.31
CA PRO A 510 11.92 20.97 1.08
C PRO A 510 10.75 20.61 0.15
N GLN A 511 9.65 21.37 0.17
CA GLN A 511 8.60 21.18 -0.84
C GLN A 511 9.09 21.48 -2.25
N GLU A 512 9.72 22.62 -2.48
CA GLU A 512 10.22 23.00 -3.80
C GLU A 512 11.18 21.96 -4.38
N LEU A 513 11.98 21.32 -3.52
CA LEU A 513 12.94 20.27 -3.89
C LEU A 513 12.31 18.87 -4.00
N GLY A 514 11.04 18.70 -3.60
CA GLY A 514 10.41 17.38 -3.53
C GLY A 514 11.03 16.46 -2.47
N LEU A 515 11.66 17.03 -1.45
CA LEU A 515 12.36 16.30 -0.40
C LEU A 515 11.56 16.30 0.90
N PRO A 516 11.52 15.16 1.61
CA PRO A 516 11.14 15.14 3.02
C PRO A 516 11.98 16.15 3.82
N PRO A 517 11.38 16.96 4.71
CA PRO A 517 12.13 17.94 5.48
C PRO A 517 13.31 17.34 6.26
N PHE A 518 13.19 16.11 6.78
CA PHE A 518 14.31 15.41 7.43
C PHE A 518 15.47 15.08 6.48
N VAL A 519 15.19 14.71 5.22
CA VAL A 519 16.23 14.44 4.23
C VAL A 519 16.97 15.72 3.86
N TYR A 520 16.24 16.84 3.75
CA TYR A 520 16.83 18.16 3.58
C TYR A 520 17.67 18.56 4.81
N GLU A 521 17.19 18.34 6.04
CA GLU A 521 17.96 18.60 7.26
C GLU A 521 19.27 17.78 7.31
N VAL A 522 19.25 16.54 6.82
CA VAL A 522 20.47 15.72 6.67
C VAL A 522 21.41 16.32 5.63
N TYR A 523 20.91 16.83 4.51
CA TYR A 523 21.73 17.58 3.56
C TYR A 523 22.41 18.78 4.24
N GLU A 524 21.66 19.59 4.98
CA GLU A 524 22.19 20.78 5.65
C GLU A 524 23.18 20.44 6.77
N LYS A 525 22.76 19.64 7.75
CA LYS A 525 23.53 19.41 8.98
C LYS A 525 24.64 18.39 8.82
N VAL A 526 24.54 17.47 7.85
CA VAL A 526 25.48 16.38 7.66
C VAL A 526 26.31 16.56 6.40
N ILE A 527 25.68 16.62 5.22
CA ILE A 527 26.41 16.60 3.94
C ILE A 527 27.13 17.94 3.73
N TRP A 528 26.40 19.06 3.77
CA TRP A 528 26.97 20.39 3.55
C TRP A 528 28.05 20.73 4.58
N THR A 529 27.78 20.53 5.87
CA THR A 529 28.79 20.83 6.91
C THR A 529 30.04 19.97 6.78
N THR A 530 29.90 18.69 6.41
CA THR A 530 31.07 17.80 6.24
C THR A 530 31.87 18.20 5.01
N PHE A 531 31.20 18.52 3.90
CA PHE A 531 31.84 18.98 2.68
C PHE A 531 32.60 20.29 2.92
N LYS A 532 31.96 21.28 3.56
CA LYS A 532 32.57 22.57 3.89
C LYS A 532 33.82 22.42 4.78
N ASN A 533 33.81 21.46 5.71
CA ASN A 533 34.96 21.20 6.58
C ASN A 533 36.06 20.39 5.88
N LYS A 534 35.71 19.45 4.99
CA LYS A 534 36.67 18.58 4.29
C LYS A 534 37.31 19.29 3.09
N GLY A 535 36.57 20.15 2.41
CA GLY A 535 37.00 20.86 1.19
C GLY A 535 37.10 19.97 -0.06
N SER A 536 36.56 18.75 -0.01
CA SER A 536 36.62 17.78 -1.11
C SER A 536 35.37 16.89 -1.11
N GLY A 537 35.20 16.10 -2.17
CA GLY A 537 34.13 15.11 -2.28
C GLY A 537 34.03 14.19 -1.07
N LEU A 538 32.80 13.85 -0.70
CA LEU A 538 32.49 13.03 0.47
C LEU A 538 32.34 11.57 0.09
N GLU A 539 32.99 10.69 0.83
CA GLU A 539 32.63 9.28 0.78
C GLU A 539 31.36 9.04 1.60
N ARG A 540 30.62 7.98 1.28
CA ARG A 540 29.46 7.55 2.09
C ARG A 540 29.81 7.37 3.58
N LYS A 541 31.04 6.93 3.89
CA LYS A 541 31.54 6.79 5.26
C LYS A 541 31.66 8.13 6.00
N ASP A 542 32.03 9.21 5.30
CA ASP A 542 32.11 10.54 5.89
C ASP A 542 30.72 11.00 6.35
N ILE A 543 29.73 10.81 5.48
CA ILE A 543 28.33 11.14 5.74
C ILE A 543 27.80 10.30 6.90
N GLN A 544 28.03 8.99 6.92
CA GLN A 544 27.61 8.11 8.02
C GLN A 544 28.23 8.51 9.36
N LYS A 545 29.53 8.83 9.37
CA LYS A 545 30.24 9.26 10.58
C LYS A 545 29.65 10.56 11.12
N LYS A 546 29.43 11.56 10.26
CA LYS A 546 28.82 12.82 10.68
C LYS A 546 27.36 12.63 11.09
N PHE A 547 26.61 11.77 10.41
CA PHE A 547 25.22 11.45 10.77
C PHE A 547 25.13 10.89 12.20
N ILE A 548 26.01 9.95 12.57
CA ILE A 548 26.09 9.42 13.94
C ILE A 548 26.43 10.52 14.95
N GLN A 549 27.30 11.46 14.60
CA GLN A 549 27.65 12.58 15.49
C GLN A 549 26.48 13.53 15.73
N VAL A 550 25.66 13.79 14.70
CA VAL A 550 24.54 14.74 14.77
C VAL A 550 23.30 14.11 15.40
N TYR A 551 22.95 12.89 15.00
CA TYR A 551 21.67 12.26 15.36
C TYR A 551 21.81 11.11 16.36
N HIS A 552 23.04 10.76 16.77
CA HIS A 552 23.33 9.65 17.69
C HIS A 552 22.71 8.31 17.26
N ASN A 553 22.50 8.12 15.96
CA ASN A 553 21.90 6.93 15.37
C ASN A 553 22.71 6.46 14.16
N GLN A 554 22.68 5.16 13.86
CA GLN A 554 23.34 4.61 12.70
C GLN A 554 22.49 4.83 11.43
N LEU A 555 23.15 5.17 10.33
CA LEU A 555 22.54 5.21 9.01
C LEU A 555 23.10 4.07 8.15
N PRO A 556 22.34 2.97 7.94
CA PRO A 556 22.78 1.86 7.10
C PRO A 556 23.12 2.32 5.68
N ASP A 557 24.19 1.76 5.11
CA ASP A 557 24.68 2.16 3.78
C ASP A 557 23.62 2.00 2.68
N TRP A 558 22.83 0.92 2.74
CA TRP A 558 21.75 0.70 1.78
C TRP A 558 20.71 1.82 1.83
N LYS A 559 20.43 2.36 3.02
CA LYS A 559 19.44 3.42 3.24
C LYS A 559 19.98 4.76 2.76
N LEU A 560 21.22 5.07 3.14
CA LEU A 560 21.92 6.26 2.65
C LEU A 560 21.96 6.28 1.11
N ARG A 561 22.36 5.17 0.47
CA ARG A 561 22.47 5.09 -0.98
C ARG A 561 21.11 5.10 -1.69
N LYS A 562 20.20 4.20 -1.32
CA LYS A 562 18.95 3.98 -2.07
C LYS A 562 17.85 5.00 -1.77
N GLU A 563 17.89 5.66 -0.63
CA GLU A 563 16.86 6.63 -0.25
C GLU A 563 17.43 8.05 -0.26
N TYR A 564 18.41 8.34 0.60
CA TYR A 564 18.86 9.73 0.82
C TYR A 564 19.60 10.29 -0.40
N ILE A 565 20.69 9.64 -0.81
CA ILE A 565 21.50 10.08 -1.96
C ILE A 565 20.67 10.07 -3.24
N SER A 566 19.89 9.01 -3.47
CA SER A 566 18.99 8.92 -4.62
C SER A 566 18.05 10.12 -4.73
N MET A 567 17.38 10.52 -3.64
CA MET A 567 16.46 11.66 -3.63
C MET A 567 17.19 13.00 -3.77
N LEU A 568 18.32 13.17 -3.08
CA LEU A 568 19.11 14.39 -3.13
C LEU A 568 19.69 14.62 -4.54
N ASN A 569 20.17 13.55 -5.19
CA ASN A 569 20.68 13.59 -6.55
C ASN A 569 19.54 13.89 -7.55
N ALA A 570 18.39 13.23 -7.41
CA ALA A 570 17.21 13.52 -8.23
C ALA A 570 16.71 14.97 -8.08
N SER A 571 16.83 15.56 -6.89
CA SER A 571 16.51 16.97 -6.64
C SER A 571 17.54 17.97 -7.20
N GLY A 572 18.70 17.48 -7.67
CA GLY A 572 19.78 18.29 -8.25
C GLY A 572 20.63 19.05 -7.24
N ILE A 573 20.54 18.74 -5.94
CA ILE A 573 21.29 19.46 -4.90
C ILE A 573 22.60 18.76 -4.51
N ILE A 574 22.82 17.55 -5.00
CA ILE A 574 24.11 16.85 -5.01
C ILE A 574 24.37 16.27 -6.40
N TYR A 575 25.62 15.93 -6.68
CA TYR A 575 25.99 15.02 -7.75
C TYR A 575 27.02 14.00 -7.25
N GLU A 576 27.18 12.91 -8.01
CA GLU A 576 28.11 11.82 -7.72
C GLU A 576 29.18 11.74 -8.80
N GLU A 577 30.44 11.60 -8.41
CA GLU A 577 31.59 11.36 -9.29
C GLU A 577 32.40 10.16 -8.82
N ASP A 578 33.08 9.48 -9.73
CA ASP A 578 34.01 8.40 -9.38
C ASP A 578 35.25 8.98 -8.67
N HIS A 579 35.74 8.26 -7.66
CA HIS A 579 36.98 8.65 -6.99
C HIS A 579 38.14 8.65 -8.00
N PRO A 580 38.99 9.69 -8.02
CA PRO A 580 40.07 9.83 -9.01
C PRO A 580 41.04 8.64 -9.07
N THR A 581 41.27 7.97 -7.92
CA THR A 581 42.21 6.84 -7.81
C THR A 581 41.56 5.45 -7.66
N ASP A 582 40.32 5.34 -7.15
CA ASP A 582 39.62 4.06 -6.96
C ASP A 582 38.18 4.18 -7.44
N LYS A 583 37.95 3.94 -8.73
CA LYS A 583 36.63 4.07 -9.38
C LYS A 583 35.51 3.20 -8.79
N ARG A 584 35.80 2.33 -7.81
CA ARG A 584 34.77 1.60 -7.05
C ARG A 584 34.12 2.47 -5.97
N ILE A 585 34.74 3.59 -5.64
CA ILE A 585 34.26 4.56 -4.65
C ILE A 585 33.61 5.71 -5.41
N GLN A 586 32.39 6.06 -5.02
CA GLN A 586 31.71 7.28 -5.48
C GLN A 586 31.84 8.36 -4.42
N LEU A 587 32.20 9.56 -4.87
CA LEU A 587 32.29 10.78 -4.11
C LEU A 587 31.03 11.63 -4.35
N ILE A 588 30.53 12.20 -3.26
CA ILE A 588 29.31 13.01 -3.25
C ILE A 588 29.69 14.46 -3.05
N PHE A 589 29.17 15.33 -3.91
CA PHE A 589 29.43 16.76 -3.89
C PHE A 589 28.10 17.52 -3.77
N PRO A 590 27.92 18.36 -2.74
CA PRO A 590 26.79 19.26 -2.68
C PRO A 590 26.95 20.43 -3.64
N VAL A 591 25.85 20.84 -4.28
CA VAL A 591 25.83 21.90 -5.29
C VAL A 591 25.43 23.25 -4.69
N LEU A 592 24.69 23.24 -3.59
CA LEU A 592 24.02 24.43 -3.05
C LEU A 592 24.38 24.68 -1.60
N ASP A 593 24.78 25.90 -1.26
CA ASP A 593 24.81 26.32 0.13
C ASP A 593 23.37 26.45 0.65
N PRO A 594 22.95 25.70 1.70
CA PRO A 594 21.65 25.88 2.33
C PRO A 594 21.37 27.32 2.79
N GLN A 595 22.42 28.10 3.08
CA GLN A 595 22.28 29.50 3.47
C GLN A 595 21.97 30.42 2.29
N ASP A 596 22.28 30.01 1.06
CA ASP A 596 21.95 30.76 -0.15
C ASP A 596 20.55 30.39 -0.65
N LYS A 597 19.54 31.00 -0.01
CA LYS A 597 18.13 30.84 -0.42
C LYS A 597 17.87 31.30 -1.85
N LYS A 598 18.70 32.15 -2.47
CA LYS A 598 18.53 32.55 -3.87
C LYS A 598 18.99 31.44 -4.81
N ALA A 599 20.13 30.81 -4.52
CA ALA A 599 20.61 29.65 -5.29
C ALA A 599 19.61 28.49 -5.27
N ILE A 600 18.97 28.23 -4.13
CA ILE A 600 17.93 27.19 -4.00
C ILE A 600 16.71 27.49 -4.89
N LYS A 601 16.31 28.76 -5.03
CA LYS A 601 15.18 29.15 -5.90
C LYS A 601 15.43 28.88 -7.39
N ARG A 602 16.69 28.76 -7.81
CA ARG A 602 17.10 28.54 -9.21
C ARG A 602 17.20 27.09 -9.62
N VAL A 603 17.06 26.16 -8.67
CA VAL A 603 17.24 24.73 -8.94
C VAL A 603 16.17 24.26 -9.92
N ARG A 604 16.62 23.90 -11.13
CA ARG A 604 15.79 23.25 -12.15
C ARG A 604 15.82 21.74 -11.90
N ILE A 605 14.63 21.14 -11.75
CA ILE A 605 14.50 19.68 -11.78
C ILE A 605 14.92 19.25 -13.20
N HIS A 606 15.99 18.45 -13.29
CA HIS A 606 16.93 18.34 -14.43
C HIS A 606 16.29 18.02 -15.81
N PRO A 607 16.92 18.44 -16.93
CA PRO A 607 18.03 17.66 -17.49
C PRO A 607 19.27 18.51 -17.78
N GLN A 608 20.43 17.98 -17.37
CA GLN A 608 21.81 18.41 -17.61
C GLN A 608 22.05 19.93 -17.81
N PHE A 609 22.61 20.60 -16.79
CA PHE A 609 23.14 21.95 -16.94
C PHE A 609 24.63 21.99 -16.56
N PRO A 610 25.41 22.85 -17.25
CA PRO A 610 26.86 22.90 -17.16
C PRO A 610 27.29 23.47 -15.81
N ILE A 611 28.45 22.99 -15.38
CA ILE A 611 29.18 23.37 -14.17
C ILE A 611 29.29 24.91 -14.08
N SER A 612 29.05 25.49 -12.90
CA SER A 612 29.22 26.93 -12.70
C SER A 612 30.68 27.35 -12.95
N PRO A 613 30.95 28.56 -13.49
CA PRO A 613 32.32 29.03 -13.74
C PRO A 613 33.21 29.02 -12.48
N GLU A 614 32.62 29.17 -11.29
CA GLU A 614 33.32 29.13 -10.02
C GLU A 614 33.79 27.70 -9.68
N ALA A 615 32.93 26.69 -9.88
CA ALA A 615 33.30 25.28 -9.71
C ALA A 615 34.32 24.82 -10.75
N GLU A 616 34.25 25.37 -11.97
CA GLU A 616 35.24 25.16 -13.03
C GLU A 616 36.61 25.75 -12.67
N SER A 617 36.66 26.93 -12.03
CA SER A 617 37.92 27.57 -11.63
C SER A 617 38.67 26.78 -10.56
N VAL A 618 37.93 26.26 -9.57
CA VAL A 618 38.49 25.45 -8.48
C VAL A 618 38.96 24.09 -9.00
N SER A 619 38.21 23.49 -9.94
CA SER A 619 38.60 22.24 -10.61
C SER A 619 39.82 22.42 -11.53
N LYS A 620 39.89 23.54 -12.28
CA LYS A 620 41.01 23.86 -13.16
C LYS A 620 42.31 24.08 -12.38
N ASP A 621 42.29 24.74 -11.23
CA ASP A 621 43.48 24.96 -10.39
C ASP A 621 44.01 23.67 -9.74
N ILE A 622 43.12 22.72 -9.42
CA ILE A 622 43.49 21.40 -8.90
C ILE A 622 44.09 20.52 -10.01
N ASN A 623 43.47 20.52 -11.19
CA ASN A 623 43.95 19.76 -12.35
C ASN A 623 45.27 20.30 -12.93
N LYS A 624 45.51 21.61 -12.84
CA LYS A 624 46.79 22.23 -13.25
C LYS A 624 47.97 21.80 -12.37
N LYS A 625 47.71 21.48 -11.09
CA LYS A 625 48.71 20.91 -10.18
C LYS A 625 48.96 19.43 -10.41
N ALA A 626 47.95 18.68 -10.88
CA ALA A 626 48.09 17.25 -11.18
C ALA A 626 48.75 16.97 -12.55
N ASN A 627 48.61 17.88 -13.53
CA ASN A 627 49.11 17.68 -14.89
C ASN A 627 50.61 17.95 -15.11
N ASN A 628 51.34 18.46 -14.10
CA ASN A 628 52.79 18.67 -14.22
C ASN A 628 53.63 17.40 -13.97
N GLU A 629 53.02 16.30 -13.57
CA GLU A 629 53.68 15.00 -13.37
C GLU A 629 52.89 13.90 -14.08
N ASN A 630 53.09 13.73 -15.40
CA ASN A 630 52.99 12.47 -16.18
C ASN A 630 52.69 12.73 -17.66
N THR A 631 53.69 13.16 -18.41
CA THR A 631 53.75 12.97 -19.87
C THR A 631 54.20 11.54 -20.16
N GLU A 632 53.32 10.69 -20.74
CA GLU A 632 53.66 9.54 -21.66
C GLU A 632 52.59 8.42 -21.80
N LEU A 633 51.31 8.57 -21.39
CA LEU A 633 50.32 7.47 -21.52
C LEU A 633 49.05 7.75 -22.35
N SER A 634 49.06 8.77 -23.21
CA SER A 634 47.92 9.11 -24.09
C SER A 634 47.85 8.31 -25.41
N LYS A 635 48.20 7.01 -25.44
CA LYS A 635 48.24 6.24 -26.71
C LYS A 635 47.25 5.08 -26.89
N TYR A 636 46.35 4.78 -25.95
CA TYR A 636 45.34 3.73 -26.19
C TYR A 636 43.97 4.02 -25.54
N ALA A 637 43.11 4.75 -26.26
CA ALA A 637 41.64 4.76 -26.15
C ALA A 637 41.09 3.64 -27.08
N THR A 638 40.02 2.88 -26.88
CA THR A 638 38.89 2.82 -25.91
C THR A 638 38.17 1.47 -26.14
N LYS A 639 37.68 0.80 -25.09
CA LYS A 639 36.89 -0.46 -25.19
C LYS A 639 35.37 -0.26 -24.97
N ASP A 640 34.93 0.96 -24.67
CA ASP A 640 33.60 1.26 -24.14
C ASP A 640 32.51 1.60 -25.16
N ASN A 641 32.83 1.71 -26.46
CA ASN A 641 31.79 1.96 -27.47
C ASN A 641 30.99 0.71 -27.89
N ASN A 642 31.45 -0.51 -27.58
CA ASN A 642 30.76 -1.73 -28.00
C ASN A 642 29.65 -2.19 -27.03
N PHE A 643 29.67 -1.74 -25.77
CA PHE A 643 28.67 -2.15 -24.76
C PHE A 643 27.34 -1.40 -24.91
N LEU A 644 27.41 -0.08 -25.15
CA LEU A 644 26.23 0.77 -25.34
C LEU A 644 25.47 0.44 -26.64
N ILE A 645 26.19 0.04 -27.69
CA ILE A 645 25.56 -0.40 -28.95
C ILE A 645 24.83 -1.73 -28.76
N ALA A 646 25.46 -2.71 -28.09
CA ALA A 646 24.85 -4.01 -27.81
C ALA A 646 23.58 -3.92 -26.94
N GLU A 647 23.58 -3.04 -25.92
CA GLU A 647 22.43 -2.86 -25.04
C GLU A 647 21.28 -2.10 -25.74
N SER A 648 21.60 -1.18 -26.67
CA SER A 648 20.60 -0.50 -27.49
C SER A 648 19.88 -1.44 -28.48
N ILE A 649 20.61 -2.40 -29.06
CA ILE A 649 20.06 -3.42 -29.96
C ILE A 649 19.14 -4.37 -29.16
N ARG A 650 19.57 -4.77 -27.96
CA ARG A 650 18.79 -5.63 -27.06
C ARG A 650 17.48 -4.98 -26.59
N LEU A 651 17.49 -3.66 -26.37
CA LEU A 651 16.31 -2.89 -25.99
C LEU A 651 15.33 -2.67 -27.15
N ARG A 652 15.84 -2.51 -28.38
CA ARG A 652 15.01 -2.38 -29.59
C ARG A 652 14.35 -3.70 -30.02
N GLN A 653 15.01 -4.84 -29.76
CA GLN A 653 14.45 -6.19 -29.99
C GLN A 653 13.17 -6.49 -29.18
N LYS A 654 12.86 -5.74 -28.12
CA LYS A 654 11.68 -5.98 -27.27
C LYS A 654 10.40 -5.25 -27.70
N LEU A 655 10.45 -4.38 -28.72
CA LEU A 655 9.35 -3.43 -29.00
C LEU A 655 8.69 -3.53 -30.39
N ALA A 656 8.99 -4.53 -31.22
CA ALA A 656 8.33 -4.67 -32.54
C ALA A 656 6.89 -5.22 -32.40
N LYS A 657 5.87 -4.38 -32.65
CA LYS A 657 4.45 -4.73 -32.56
C LYS A 657 3.72 -4.79 -33.91
N SER A 658 4.36 -4.49 -35.04
CA SER A 658 3.73 -4.59 -36.37
C SER A 658 4.42 -5.60 -37.31
N PRO A 659 3.73 -6.12 -38.34
CA PRO A 659 4.31 -6.99 -39.37
C PRO A 659 5.36 -6.30 -40.25
N GLU A 660 5.25 -4.99 -40.46
CA GLU A 660 6.21 -4.18 -41.24
C GLU A 660 7.54 -4.03 -40.48
N ASP A 661 7.50 -3.95 -39.14
CA ASP A 661 8.70 -3.93 -38.29
C ASP A 661 9.50 -5.23 -38.37
N LYS A 662 8.84 -6.38 -38.65
CA LYS A 662 9.51 -7.68 -38.80
C LYS A 662 10.22 -7.82 -40.14
N GLN A 663 9.72 -7.18 -41.20
CA GLN A 663 10.33 -7.21 -42.53
C GLN A 663 11.64 -6.38 -42.54
N ILE A 664 11.60 -5.19 -41.95
CA ILE A 664 12.77 -4.31 -41.76
C ILE A 664 13.81 -4.97 -40.83
N GLN A 665 13.35 -5.73 -39.83
CA GLN A 665 14.22 -6.51 -38.95
C GLN A 665 14.96 -7.63 -39.70
N LEU A 666 14.30 -8.31 -40.64
CA LEU A 666 14.93 -9.36 -41.46
C LEU A 666 15.97 -8.80 -42.43
N GLU A 667 15.70 -7.65 -43.06
CA GLU A 667 16.65 -6.95 -43.93
C GLU A 667 17.86 -6.41 -43.16
N LEU A 668 17.68 -5.95 -41.91
CA LEU A 668 18.77 -5.51 -41.04
C LEU A 668 19.61 -6.68 -40.49
N GLU A 669 19.01 -7.84 -40.24
CA GLU A 669 19.74 -9.05 -39.82
C GLU A 669 20.58 -9.63 -40.98
N GLU A 670 20.12 -9.55 -42.24
CA GLU A 670 20.93 -9.89 -43.42
C GLU A 670 22.15 -8.96 -43.59
N LEU A 671 21.98 -7.64 -43.40
CA LEU A 671 23.06 -6.65 -43.46
C LEU A 671 24.13 -6.84 -42.37
N VAL A 672 23.73 -7.27 -41.17
CA VAL A 672 24.66 -7.54 -40.06
C VAL A 672 25.41 -8.88 -40.26
N THR A 673 24.80 -9.84 -40.95
CA THR A 673 25.40 -11.15 -41.22
C THR A 673 26.44 -11.06 -42.35
N GLU A 674 26.27 -10.17 -43.34
CA GLU A 674 27.28 -9.87 -44.37
C GLU A 674 28.48 -9.05 -43.83
N GLY A 675 28.29 -8.26 -42.77
CA GLY A 675 29.33 -7.43 -42.15
C GLY A 675 30.41 -8.17 -41.35
N GLN A 676 30.26 -9.49 -41.08
CA GLN A 676 31.25 -10.28 -40.34
C GLN A 676 32.26 -11.04 -41.21
N ARG A 677 32.29 -10.83 -42.53
CA ARG A 677 33.32 -11.40 -43.41
C ARG A 677 33.96 -10.35 -44.30
N ARG A 678 34.97 -9.64 -43.79
CA ARG A 678 36.23 -9.28 -44.50
C ARG A 678 37.13 -8.42 -43.61
N LYS A 679 38.37 -8.87 -43.40
CA LYS A 679 39.50 -7.98 -43.05
C LYS A 679 39.65 -6.97 -44.20
N ILE A 680 39.63 -5.68 -43.90
CA ILE A 680 39.95 -4.64 -44.90
C ILE A 680 41.35 -4.08 -44.56
N PRO A 681 42.31 -4.15 -45.50
CA PRO A 681 43.63 -3.52 -45.36
C PRO A 681 43.56 -1.98 -45.37
N ASN A 682 44.56 -1.36 -44.76
CA ASN A 682 44.81 0.08 -44.83
C ASN A 682 44.97 0.55 -46.28
N GLU A 683 43.97 1.23 -46.83
CA GLU A 683 44.11 2.31 -47.81
C GLU A 683 42.72 2.95 -48.04
N MET A 684 42.71 4.28 -48.21
CA MET A 684 41.57 5.18 -48.44
C MET A 684 40.97 5.90 -47.22
N THR A 685 41.79 6.80 -46.69
CA THR A 685 41.39 8.12 -46.20
C THR A 685 40.74 8.96 -47.31
N GLY A 686 39.60 9.60 -47.04
CA GLY A 686 39.11 10.71 -47.86
C GLY A 686 37.63 11.04 -47.70
N ILE A 687 37.36 12.31 -47.35
CA ILE A 687 36.10 13.05 -47.47
C ILE A 687 35.10 12.88 -46.32
N LEU A 688 35.15 13.81 -45.36
CA LEU A 688 34.02 14.61 -44.87
C LEU A 688 34.55 15.56 -43.75
N GLU A 689 35.40 16.50 -44.17
CA GLU A 689 35.42 17.83 -43.59
C GLU A 689 34.55 18.70 -44.52
N ASP A 690 33.66 19.49 -43.91
CA ASP A 690 32.89 20.62 -44.44
C ASP A 690 31.38 20.46 -44.31
N ALA A 691 30.84 21.15 -43.29
CA ALA A 691 29.74 22.12 -43.39
C ALA A 691 29.02 22.22 -42.03
N SER A 692 29.57 23.06 -41.16
CA SER A 692 28.75 23.85 -40.24
C SER A 692 28.31 25.12 -40.99
N TYR A 693 27.03 25.51 -40.89
CA TYR A 693 26.52 26.89 -40.70
C TYR A 693 25.04 27.10 -41.11
N SER A 694 24.37 27.99 -40.34
CA SER A 694 23.15 28.81 -40.58
C SER A 694 21.79 28.11 -40.74
N GLU A 695 20.82 28.29 -39.82
CA GLU A 695 19.89 29.42 -39.58
C GLU A 695 18.60 29.37 -40.42
N GLY A 696 17.45 29.30 -39.71
CA GLY A 696 16.16 29.94 -40.04
C GLY A 696 15.28 29.35 -41.15
N LEU A 697 14.06 28.90 -40.78
CA LEU A 697 12.78 29.45 -41.26
C LEU A 697 11.56 28.65 -40.74
N ASP A 698 10.44 29.37 -40.70
CA ASP A 698 9.16 29.22 -39.98
C ASP A 698 8.29 27.97 -40.28
N PRO A 699 7.26 27.71 -39.45
CA PRO A 699 6.32 26.60 -39.54
C PRO A 699 5.10 26.97 -40.40
N GLU A 700 4.80 26.14 -41.40
CA GLU A 700 3.45 25.88 -41.93
C GLU A 700 3.62 25.01 -43.18
N ASN A 701 3.24 23.73 -43.11
CA ASN A 701 2.45 23.08 -44.14
C ASN A 701 2.07 21.66 -43.71
N GLU A 702 0.78 21.55 -43.43
CA GLU A 702 -0.12 20.45 -43.75
C GLU A 702 0.35 19.40 -44.79
N LEU A 703 -0.18 18.19 -44.54
CA LEU A 703 -0.71 17.18 -45.46
C LEU A 703 0.05 15.84 -45.61
N SER A 704 -0.65 14.82 -45.11
CA SER A 704 -0.87 13.47 -45.68
C SER A 704 0.34 12.55 -45.86
N PHE A 705 0.41 11.49 -45.05
CA PHE A 705 -0.27 10.21 -45.34
C PHE A 705 -0.42 9.38 -44.05
#